data_AF-A0A3S0VI68-F1
#
_entry.id   AF-A0A3S0VI68-F1
#
_cell.length_a   1.000
_cell.length_b   1.000
_cell.length_c   1.000
_cell.angle_alpha   90.00
_cell.angle_beta   90.00
_cell.angle_gamma   90.00
#
_symmetry.space_group_name_H-M   'P 1'
#
loop_
_entity.id
_entity.type
_entity.pdbx_description
1 polymer ?
#
loop_
_entity_poly.entity_id
_entity_poly.type
_entity_poly.pdbx_seq_one_letter_code
_entity_poly.pdbx_strand_id
1 'polypeptide(L)'
;MPYLVRGNAKQLASLFDKEWLFEEVGTPAGEMIEADLAKSSFLGGPQDAEHHVKAWRDAAQSRVYTQGDMSAANLFFFLDKNYLFKKENEDYLDYQNNYVALSFSYVNEHKELCGLSIHYRKDNPSQWLMASAKNTSSALEARELSLLSSFDLQPFFAESNPEKIAVEVVDKLHNPLIEQLGSLLVKGLLAQSLLGDKDEINGKILRIAHLFRLINLNEQGLVSDPINVQALDPALLFAENPTLDLITHYNLRISARLLVDCLADNSGLRKEIESLKLTDNPAVNACILRLTIHFYEQGMLNEYRDLVQTQLIDKTRAGTIWNDEQIQLAAVLMQKKYPPELVQQILSKKAYYASVKELFHMGLTDIPAYFLNPDKVRELEFIDKVGQTDLKQFCLLFWVKGQLSYSEYQTIIKAGETYPLLAETLIALDKTGEISIKELKALALDPQKHLQQSIIHHFGNDYSVNRITLNKLSVSELTRLNEAFVILKQKTTVGPEAFDVAARDNEQGKLLRLFLPSFNTIYKQAYRDSLVDLLYEGIQKGPISLDKKIAQLSDKRLQLFAMDLRNRVICAKQMQKLHLNDELVTLAASAQSNEAKRFREIILKVEEACKKINTRLDVNANEKQRKAWQNAEKEYRQVLYGLAYQTLKDPNYNYGPILEKAQQKMLDIVDPEVKSWLQKALIVVANVFIYALTAGYANQAKEKRIGNFWFFNHTDSGDELRHLEGEIKSQFRGPK
;
A
#
# COMPACT_ATOMS: atom_id res chain seq x y z
N MET A 1 -29.22 40.40 1.88
CA MET A 1 -28.11 40.55 2.86
C MET A 1 -27.77 39.18 3.42
N PRO A 2 -26.57 38.64 3.16
CA PRO A 2 -26.13 37.32 3.63
C PRO A 2 -25.86 37.22 5.14
N TYR A 3 -25.80 35.98 5.63
CA TYR A 3 -25.50 35.59 7.01
C TYR A 3 -24.12 34.96 7.09
N LEU A 4 -23.29 35.45 8.01
CA LEU A 4 -21.90 35.05 8.21
C LEU A 4 -21.69 34.45 9.60
N VAL A 5 -20.96 33.34 9.66
CA VAL A 5 -20.47 32.71 10.89
C VAL A 5 -18.98 32.46 10.74
N ARG A 6 -18.20 32.76 11.80
CA ARG A 6 -16.73 32.63 11.80
C ARG A 6 -16.25 32.02 13.11
N GLY A 7 -15.15 31.30 13.04
CA GLY A 7 -14.47 30.69 14.18
C GLY A 7 -13.35 29.78 13.71
N ASN A 8 -12.60 29.19 14.63
CA ASN A 8 -11.70 28.11 14.25
C ASN A 8 -12.45 26.78 14.07
N ALA A 9 -11.78 25.77 13.50
CA ALA A 9 -12.42 24.48 13.20
C ALA A 9 -13.03 23.81 14.43
N LYS A 10 -12.36 23.87 15.58
CA LYS A 10 -12.85 23.30 16.84
C LYS A 10 -14.09 24.03 17.35
N GLN A 11 -14.08 25.37 17.31
CA GLN A 11 -15.19 26.20 17.73
C GLN A 11 -16.44 25.95 16.87
N LEU A 12 -16.29 25.93 15.54
CA LEU A 12 -17.44 25.68 14.67
C LEU A 12 -17.92 24.24 14.76
N ALA A 13 -17.04 23.25 14.92
CA ALA A 13 -17.45 21.87 15.12
C ALA A 13 -18.40 21.74 16.32
N SER A 14 -18.05 22.34 17.46
CA SER A 14 -18.92 22.34 18.64
C SER A 14 -20.15 23.21 18.50
N LEU A 15 -20.06 24.32 17.75
CA LEU A 15 -21.22 25.18 17.48
C LEU A 15 -22.33 24.44 16.71
N PHE A 16 -21.96 23.52 15.80
CA PHE A 16 -22.91 22.77 14.97
C PHE A 16 -23.16 21.32 15.44
N ASP A 17 -22.64 20.93 16.61
CA ASP A 17 -22.70 19.54 17.12
C ASP A 17 -22.14 18.52 16.10
N LYS A 18 -20.97 18.83 15.52
CA LYS A 18 -20.27 18.03 14.50
C LYS A 18 -18.80 17.76 14.85
N GLU A 19 -18.47 17.59 16.12
CA GLU A 19 -17.11 17.22 16.56
C GLU A 19 -16.58 15.98 15.83
N TRP A 20 -17.46 15.04 15.47
CA TRP A 20 -17.12 13.85 14.67
C TRP A 20 -16.42 14.15 13.34
N LEU A 21 -16.60 15.35 12.75
CA LEU A 21 -15.87 15.78 11.54
C LEU A 21 -14.37 15.96 11.80
N PHE A 22 -13.95 15.99 13.05
CA PHE A 22 -12.56 16.21 13.46
C PHE A 22 -12.12 15.21 14.55
N GLU A 23 -12.74 14.03 14.58
CA GLU A 23 -12.33 12.91 15.45
C GLU A 23 -11.39 11.93 14.72
N GLU A 24 -10.56 11.18 15.46
CA GLU A 24 -9.71 10.12 14.90
C GLU A 24 -10.60 8.98 14.34
N VAL A 25 -10.68 8.88 13.02
CA VAL A 25 -11.32 7.76 12.33
C VAL A 25 -10.31 6.60 12.25
N GLY A 26 -10.77 5.34 12.30
CA GLY A 26 -9.90 4.15 12.29
C GLY A 26 -8.98 3.97 11.08
N THR A 27 -9.02 4.86 10.07
CA THR A 27 -8.08 4.89 8.94
C THR A 27 -6.99 5.94 9.20
N PRO A 28 -5.70 5.64 9.00
CA PRO A 28 -4.63 6.60 9.24
C PRO A 28 -4.79 7.89 8.42
N ALA A 29 -4.65 9.05 9.07
CA ALA A 29 -4.75 10.36 8.42
C ALA A 29 -3.87 10.48 7.17
N GLY A 30 -2.67 9.89 7.16
CA GLY A 30 -1.78 9.88 6.00
C GLY A 30 -2.36 9.17 4.76
N GLU A 31 -3.12 8.09 4.94
CA GLU A 31 -3.77 7.40 3.81
C GLU A 31 -4.91 8.25 3.21
N MET A 32 -5.69 8.90 4.08
CA MET A 32 -6.75 9.81 3.64
C MET A 32 -6.19 11.06 2.94
N ILE A 33 -5.08 11.63 3.45
CA ILE A 33 -4.39 12.77 2.83
C ILE A 33 -3.88 12.42 1.44
N GLU A 34 -3.21 11.28 1.26
CA GLU A 34 -2.74 10.88 -0.08
C GLU A 34 -3.90 10.63 -1.04
N ALA A 35 -5.01 10.04 -0.55
CA ALA A 35 -6.20 9.82 -1.36
C ALA A 35 -6.86 11.12 -1.81
N ASP A 36 -6.89 12.15 -0.95
CA ASP A 36 -7.45 13.46 -1.27
C ASP A 36 -6.50 14.31 -2.12
N LEU A 37 -5.19 14.26 -1.90
CA LEU A 37 -4.21 14.97 -2.73
C LEU A 37 -4.36 14.59 -4.21
N ALA A 38 -4.58 13.30 -4.51
CA ALA A 38 -4.76 12.82 -5.87
C ALA A 38 -6.10 13.22 -6.52
N LYS A 39 -7.10 13.65 -5.73
CA LYS A 39 -8.48 13.91 -6.17
C LYS A 39 -8.94 15.35 -6.01
N SER A 40 -8.25 16.14 -5.19
CA SER A 40 -8.65 17.51 -4.88
C SER A 40 -8.42 18.43 -6.06
N SER A 41 -9.45 19.18 -6.43
CA SER A 41 -9.34 20.28 -7.37
C SER A 41 -8.41 21.35 -6.80
N PHE A 42 -7.36 21.70 -7.53
CA PHE A 42 -6.39 22.72 -7.14
C PHE A 42 -6.44 23.91 -8.10
N LEU A 43 -6.38 25.12 -7.54
CA LEU A 43 -6.28 26.38 -8.28
C LEU A 43 -4.96 27.07 -7.93
N GLY A 44 -3.97 26.98 -8.80
CA GLY A 44 -2.67 27.60 -8.61
C GLY A 44 -1.60 27.09 -9.58
N GLY A 45 -0.40 27.68 -9.49
CA GLY A 45 0.74 27.25 -10.29
C GLY A 45 1.47 26.02 -9.73
N PRO A 46 2.44 25.47 -10.47
CA PRO A 46 3.21 24.29 -10.03
C PRO A 46 3.91 24.47 -8.68
N GLN A 47 4.47 25.66 -8.41
CA GLN A 47 5.16 25.95 -7.14
C GLN A 47 4.19 25.96 -5.95
N ASP A 48 2.98 26.47 -6.16
CA ASP A 48 1.96 26.49 -5.11
C ASP A 48 1.42 25.07 -4.84
N ALA A 49 1.29 24.24 -5.88
CA ALA A 49 0.92 22.84 -5.71
C ALA A 49 2.02 22.05 -4.97
N GLU A 50 3.29 22.31 -5.26
CA GLU A 50 4.41 21.70 -4.52
C GLU A 50 4.35 22.04 -3.04
N HIS A 51 4.17 23.33 -2.73
CA HIS A 51 4.00 23.80 -1.36
C HIS A 51 2.79 23.15 -0.67
N HIS A 52 1.66 23.07 -1.37
CA HIS A 52 0.44 22.46 -0.87
C HIS A 52 0.63 20.97 -0.53
N VAL A 53 1.19 20.20 -1.46
CA VAL A 53 1.46 18.76 -1.27
C VAL A 53 2.43 18.54 -0.12
N LYS A 54 3.54 19.30 -0.10
CA LYS A 54 4.55 19.17 0.95
C LYS A 54 3.96 19.47 2.34
N ALA A 55 3.25 20.59 2.48
CA ALA A 55 2.66 20.97 3.75
C ALA A 55 1.65 19.93 4.28
N TRP A 56 0.84 19.33 3.41
CA TRP A 56 -0.09 18.28 3.80
C TRP A 56 0.59 16.94 4.13
N ARG A 57 1.65 16.56 3.41
CA ARG A 57 2.46 15.37 3.73
C ARG A 57 3.20 15.53 5.05
N ASP A 58 3.73 16.72 5.32
CA ASP A 58 4.37 17.04 6.60
C ASP A 58 3.33 17.02 7.73
N ALA A 59 2.11 17.52 7.46
CA ALA A 59 0.98 17.51 8.39
C ALA A 59 0.33 16.13 8.59
N ALA A 60 0.65 15.11 7.78
CA ALA A 60 0.17 13.74 7.95
C ALA A 60 0.63 13.08 9.28
N GLN A 61 1.57 13.72 9.98
CA GLN A 61 1.96 13.36 11.34
C GLN A 61 0.95 13.84 12.41
N SER A 62 0.04 14.76 12.05
CA SER A 62 -1.10 15.16 12.88
C SER A 62 -2.23 14.14 12.76
N ARG A 63 -2.90 13.82 13.87
CA ARG A 63 -3.81 12.66 13.93
C ARG A 63 -5.23 12.94 13.44
N VAL A 64 -5.58 14.20 13.16
CA VAL A 64 -6.94 14.61 12.79
C VAL A 64 -6.99 15.15 11.37
N TYR A 65 -7.59 14.35 10.48
CA TYR A 65 -7.87 14.72 9.10
C TYR A 65 -9.19 14.08 8.67
N THR A 66 -10.03 14.88 8.01
CA THR A 66 -11.25 14.38 7.38
C THR A 66 -11.24 14.73 5.90
N GLN A 67 -11.71 13.78 5.07
CA GLN A 67 -11.71 13.98 3.63
C GLN A 67 -12.49 15.24 3.25
N GLY A 68 -11.89 16.08 2.41
CA GLY A 68 -12.41 17.40 2.04
C GLY A 68 -11.82 18.58 2.81
N ASP A 69 -11.03 18.36 3.87
CA ASP A 69 -10.38 19.43 4.66
C ASP A 69 -9.56 20.40 3.78
N MET A 70 -8.86 19.87 2.78
CA MET A 70 -7.98 20.67 1.89
C MET A 70 -8.74 21.72 1.09
N SER A 71 -9.99 21.43 0.72
CA SER A 71 -10.81 22.22 -0.19
C SER A 71 -12.02 22.84 0.50
N ALA A 72 -12.13 22.70 1.83
CA ALA A 72 -13.32 23.02 2.61
C ALA A 72 -14.59 22.25 2.19
N ALA A 73 -14.45 21.17 1.43
CA ALA A 73 -15.56 20.39 0.88
C ALA A 73 -16.33 19.63 1.96
N ASN A 74 -15.77 19.41 3.14
CA ASN A 74 -16.46 18.76 4.26
C ASN A 74 -17.32 19.73 5.09
N LEU A 75 -17.17 21.04 4.93
CA LEU A 75 -17.82 22.01 5.82
C LEU A 75 -19.35 22.07 5.64
N PHE A 76 -19.90 21.59 4.52
CA PHE A 76 -21.36 21.52 4.36
C PHE A 76 -22.00 20.53 5.35
N PHE A 77 -21.23 19.56 5.87
CA PHE A 77 -21.71 18.62 6.90
C PHE A 77 -22.08 19.29 8.22
N PHE A 78 -21.69 20.56 8.42
CA PHE A 78 -22.21 21.39 9.51
C PHE A 78 -23.72 21.56 9.47
N LEU A 79 -24.32 21.64 8.28
CA LEU A 79 -25.75 21.92 8.13
C LEU A 79 -26.59 20.66 7.94
N ASP A 80 -26.06 19.61 7.28
CA ASP A 80 -26.75 18.32 7.13
C ASP A 80 -25.74 17.21 6.78
N LYS A 81 -25.98 15.99 7.26
CA LYS A 81 -25.15 14.81 7.01
C LYS A 81 -25.34 14.23 5.61
N ASN A 82 -26.49 14.43 4.96
CA ASN A 82 -26.82 13.66 3.77
C ASN A 82 -27.10 14.49 2.50
N TYR A 83 -27.97 15.52 2.53
CA TYR A 83 -28.38 16.21 1.29
C TYR A 83 -28.71 17.70 1.50
N LEU A 84 -27.68 18.56 1.56
CA LEU A 84 -27.85 20.01 1.69
C LEU A 84 -28.76 20.58 0.57
N PHE A 85 -29.79 21.33 0.95
CA PHE A 85 -30.80 21.95 0.06
C PHE A 85 -31.77 21.00 -0.65
N LYS A 86 -31.80 19.71 -0.32
CA LYS A 86 -32.82 18.81 -0.85
C LYS A 86 -34.21 19.20 -0.32
N LYS A 87 -35.21 19.28 -1.20
CA LYS A 87 -36.60 19.54 -0.79
C LYS A 87 -37.21 18.24 -0.23
N GLU A 88 -38.13 18.35 0.74
CA GLU A 88 -38.70 17.19 1.45
C GLU A 88 -39.26 16.10 0.52
N ASN A 89 -39.94 16.49 -0.57
CA ASN A 89 -40.57 15.59 -1.53
C ASN A 89 -39.85 15.49 -2.89
N GLU A 90 -38.63 16.00 -2.99
CA GLU A 90 -37.87 15.94 -4.24
C GLU A 90 -37.21 14.57 -4.42
N ASP A 91 -37.27 14.02 -5.63
CA ASP A 91 -36.55 12.81 -5.98
C ASP A 91 -35.03 13.05 -5.97
N TYR A 92 -34.25 12.02 -5.66
CA TYR A 92 -32.80 12.15 -5.56
C TYR A 92 -32.14 12.56 -6.89
N LEU A 93 -32.64 12.07 -8.03
CA LEU A 93 -32.08 12.40 -9.34
C LEU A 93 -32.35 13.87 -9.70
N ASP A 94 -33.54 14.37 -9.39
CA ASP A 94 -33.90 15.78 -9.57
C ASP A 94 -33.03 16.69 -8.68
N TYR A 95 -32.80 16.28 -7.43
CA TYR A 95 -31.88 16.97 -6.55
C TYR A 95 -30.46 17.01 -7.13
N GLN A 96 -29.90 15.87 -7.57
CA GLN A 96 -28.56 15.81 -8.16
C GLN A 96 -28.41 16.68 -9.41
N ASN A 97 -29.45 16.77 -10.24
CA ASN A 97 -29.43 17.59 -11.44
C ASN A 97 -29.38 19.09 -11.14
N ASN A 98 -30.01 19.50 -10.04
CA ASN A 98 -30.17 20.90 -9.63
C ASN A 98 -29.11 21.37 -8.63
N TYR A 99 -28.61 20.49 -7.78
CA TYR A 99 -27.60 20.81 -6.78
C TYR A 99 -26.22 20.92 -7.41
N VAL A 100 -25.49 21.95 -7.03
CA VAL A 100 -24.11 22.19 -7.45
C VAL A 100 -23.24 22.32 -6.22
N ALA A 101 -22.13 21.59 -6.22
CA ALA A 101 -21.04 21.73 -5.26
C ALA A 101 -19.74 21.96 -6.03
N LEU A 102 -19.10 23.11 -5.78
CA LEU A 102 -17.79 23.46 -6.32
C LEU A 102 -16.84 23.62 -5.14
N SER A 103 -15.83 22.76 -5.05
CA SER A 103 -14.84 22.82 -3.97
C SER A 103 -13.44 22.72 -4.56
N PHE A 104 -12.54 23.56 -4.09
CA PHE A 104 -11.15 23.57 -4.53
C PHE A 104 -10.21 24.10 -3.45
N SER A 105 -8.95 23.68 -3.53
CA SER A 105 -7.86 24.19 -2.70
C SER A 105 -6.99 25.18 -3.49
N TYR A 106 -6.35 26.10 -2.78
CA TYR A 106 -5.42 27.06 -3.35
C TYR A 106 -4.39 27.50 -2.31
N VAL A 107 -3.32 28.15 -2.76
CA VAL A 107 -2.36 28.83 -1.88
C VAL A 107 -2.54 30.32 -2.08
N ASN A 108 -2.71 31.05 -0.98
CA ASN A 108 -2.95 32.48 -1.05
C ASN A 108 -1.63 33.27 -1.19
N GLU A 109 -1.72 34.59 -1.33
CA GLU A 109 -0.56 35.48 -1.53
C GLU A 109 0.40 35.49 -0.33
N HIS A 110 -0.07 35.12 0.85
CA HIS A 110 0.71 34.96 2.08
C HIS A 110 1.32 33.56 2.25
N LYS A 111 1.19 32.68 1.24
CA LYS A 111 1.64 31.27 1.26
C LYS A 111 0.92 30.39 2.27
N GLU A 112 -0.28 30.79 2.67
CA GLU A 112 -1.17 30.01 3.53
C GLU A 112 -2.01 29.05 2.66
N LEU A 113 -2.24 27.84 3.16
CA LEU A 113 -3.08 26.85 2.48
C LEU A 113 -4.55 27.15 2.76
N CYS A 114 -5.33 27.27 1.69
CA CYS A 114 -6.74 27.64 1.77
C CYS A 114 -7.61 26.65 0.98
N GLY A 115 -8.87 26.54 1.41
CA GLY A 115 -9.94 25.81 0.73
C GLY A 115 -11.17 26.70 0.59
N LEU A 116 -11.91 26.53 -0.50
CA LEU A 116 -13.18 27.19 -0.74
C LEU A 116 -14.19 26.19 -1.31
N SER A 117 -15.37 26.14 -0.71
CA SER A 117 -16.51 25.37 -1.18
C SER A 117 -17.72 26.26 -1.41
N ILE A 118 -18.44 26.03 -2.50
CA ILE A 118 -19.62 26.79 -2.91
C ILE A 118 -20.72 25.80 -3.27
N HIS A 119 -21.86 25.96 -2.62
CA HIS A 119 -23.03 25.10 -2.75
C HIS A 119 -24.22 25.94 -3.16
N TYR A 120 -24.99 25.52 -4.17
CA TYR A 120 -26.21 26.20 -4.56
C TYR A 120 -27.15 25.31 -5.37
N ARG A 121 -28.36 25.83 -5.63
CA ARG A 121 -29.36 25.21 -6.49
C ARG A 121 -29.54 25.95 -7.81
N LYS A 122 -29.46 25.26 -8.95
CA LYS A 122 -29.72 25.85 -10.29
C LYS A 122 -31.16 26.33 -10.46
N ASP A 123 -32.11 25.58 -9.92
CA ASP A 123 -33.55 25.89 -9.96
C ASP A 123 -33.98 26.92 -8.89
N ASN A 124 -33.10 27.23 -7.94
CA ASN A 124 -33.30 28.29 -6.96
C ASN A 124 -31.97 29.00 -6.64
N PRO A 125 -31.51 29.90 -7.53
CA PRO A 125 -30.22 30.58 -7.37
C PRO A 125 -30.10 31.45 -6.11
N SER A 126 -31.21 31.77 -5.44
CA SER A 126 -31.25 32.49 -4.15
C SER A 126 -30.85 31.61 -2.96
N GLN A 127 -30.78 30.29 -3.13
CA GLN A 127 -30.36 29.36 -2.06
C GLN A 127 -28.91 28.92 -2.29
N TRP A 128 -27.99 29.44 -1.47
CA TRP A 128 -26.57 29.15 -1.59
C TRP A 128 -25.82 29.24 -0.25
N LEU A 129 -24.68 28.55 -0.19
CA LEU A 129 -23.72 28.53 0.93
C LEU A 129 -22.30 28.57 0.36
N MET A 130 -21.46 29.43 0.92
CA MET A 130 -20.02 29.47 0.68
C MET A 130 -19.29 29.18 1.99
N ALA A 131 -18.30 28.31 1.93
CA ALA A 131 -17.48 27.93 3.06
C ALA A 131 -16.01 28.13 2.71
N SER A 132 -15.28 28.88 3.52
CA SER A 132 -13.84 29.08 3.34
C SER A 132 -13.08 28.52 4.54
N ALA A 133 -11.97 27.86 4.28
CA ALA A 133 -11.02 27.42 5.28
C ALA A 133 -9.63 27.99 4.98
N LYS A 134 -8.95 28.47 6.00
CA LYS A 134 -7.59 29.01 5.93
C LYS A 134 -6.70 28.28 6.93
N ASN A 135 -5.42 28.13 6.58
CA ASN A 135 -4.44 27.32 7.31
C ASN A 135 -4.86 25.85 7.41
N THR A 136 -5.38 25.29 6.31
CA THR A 136 -6.08 23.99 6.31
C THR A 136 -5.23 22.83 6.84
N SER A 137 -3.90 22.87 6.67
CA SER A 137 -2.97 21.84 7.17
C SER A 137 -2.58 21.98 8.64
N SER A 138 -2.97 23.06 9.32
CA SER A 138 -2.60 23.34 10.72
C SER A 138 -3.46 22.53 11.70
N ALA A 139 -3.21 22.65 13.01
CA ALA A 139 -4.10 22.11 14.05
C ALA A 139 -5.47 22.80 14.04
N LEU A 140 -6.51 22.16 14.57
CA LEU A 140 -7.91 22.64 14.52
C LEU A 140 -8.08 24.04 15.11
N GLU A 141 -7.34 24.38 16.17
CA GLU A 141 -7.37 25.68 16.83
C GLU A 141 -6.79 26.81 15.96
N ALA A 142 -5.93 26.47 15.00
CA ALA A 142 -5.29 27.40 14.07
C ALA A 142 -5.92 27.40 12.66
N ARG A 143 -6.87 26.49 12.40
CA ARG A 143 -7.67 26.45 11.16
C ARG A 143 -8.80 27.44 11.27
N GLU A 144 -8.74 28.52 10.50
CA GLU A 144 -9.78 29.56 10.47
C GLU A 144 -10.87 29.17 9.47
N LEU A 145 -12.12 29.14 9.91
CA LEU A 145 -13.28 28.77 9.11
C LEU A 145 -14.26 29.93 9.01
N SER A 146 -14.96 30.02 7.88
CA SER A 146 -16.09 30.93 7.72
C SER A 146 -17.14 30.37 6.81
N LEU A 147 -18.40 30.59 7.19
CA LEU A 147 -19.58 30.18 6.46
C LEU A 147 -20.40 31.43 6.12
N LEU A 148 -20.64 31.66 4.83
CA LEU A 148 -21.48 32.73 4.32
C LEU A 148 -22.65 32.10 3.58
N SER A 149 -23.88 32.50 3.90
CA SER A 149 -25.07 31.88 3.30
C SER A 149 -26.18 32.89 3.05
N SER A 150 -27.10 32.53 2.16
CA SER A 150 -28.28 33.35 1.86
C SER A 150 -29.44 33.18 2.85
N PHE A 151 -29.29 32.31 3.85
CA PHE A 151 -30.30 31.98 4.84
C PHE A 151 -29.68 31.99 6.24
N ASP A 152 -30.52 32.12 7.27
CA ASP A 152 -30.03 32.18 8.64
C ASP A 152 -29.45 30.83 9.08
N LEU A 153 -28.21 30.87 9.61
CA LEU A 153 -27.49 29.71 10.12
C LEU A 153 -27.79 29.41 11.59
N GLN A 154 -28.38 30.35 12.32
CA GLN A 154 -28.65 30.22 13.75
C GLN A 154 -29.51 28.99 14.11
N PRO A 155 -30.53 28.58 13.31
CA PRO A 155 -31.31 27.38 13.59
C PRO A 155 -30.51 26.06 13.58
N PHE A 156 -29.29 26.07 13.04
CA PHE A 156 -28.42 24.88 12.96
C PHE A 156 -27.42 24.80 14.13
N PHE A 157 -27.41 25.80 15.04
CA PHE A 157 -26.50 25.80 16.17
C PHE A 157 -26.97 24.82 17.27
N ALA A 158 -26.01 24.23 17.96
CA ALA A 158 -26.23 23.46 19.17
C ALA A 158 -26.77 24.36 20.30
N GLU A 159 -27.70 23.82 21.11
CA GLU A 159 -28.31 24.57 22.22
C GLU A 159 -27.29 25.10 23.24
N SER A 160 -26.16 24.40 23.40
CA SER A 160 -25.12 24.75 24.37
C SER A 160 -24.31 25.99 23.98
N ASN A 161 -24.21 26.32 22.68
CA ASN A 161 -23.34 27.36 22.07
C ASN A 161 -22.25 27.89 23.03
N PRO A 162 -21.26 27.04 23.36
CA PRO A 162 -20.39 27.28 24.52
C PRO A 162 -19.54 28.55 24.41
N GLU A 163 -19.23 28.95 23.17
CA GLU A 163 -18.37 30.09 22.84
C GLU A 163 -19.17 31.37 22.49
N LYS A 164 -20.51 31.33 22.56
CA LYS A 164 -21.41 32.44 22.22
C LYS A 164 -21.16 33.05 20.85
N ILE A 165 -20.85 32.22 19.86
CA ILE A 165 -20.66 32.66 18.47
C ILE A 165 -22.03 33.06 17.92
N ALA A 166 -22.10 34.25 17.33
CA ALA A 166 -23.33 34.82 16.77
C ALA A 166 -23.28 34.82 15.23
N VAL A 167 -24.46 34.82 14.62
CA VAL A 167 -24.61 35.05 13.18
C VAL A 167 -24.57 36.55 12.91
N GLU A 168 -23.67 36.98 12.02
CA GLU A 168 -23.56 38.37 11.57
C GLU A 168 -24.31 38.54 10.25
N VAL A 169 -25.13 39.59 10.11
CA VAL A 169 -25.70 39.98 8.81
C VAL A 169 -24.74 40.95 8.14
N VAL A 170 -24.25 40.61 6.95
CA VAL A 170 -23.13 41.31 6.29
C VAL A 170 -23.48 41.77 4.88
N ASP A 171 -22.66 42.66 4.32
CA ASP A 171 -22.76 43.04 2.91
C ASP A 171 -22.36 41.87 2.00
N LYS A 172 -22.99 41.78 0.83
CA LYS A 172 -22.78 40.67 -0.09
C LYS A 172 -21.36 40.60 -0.65
N LEU A 173 -20.77 41.74 -0.98
CA LEU A 173 -19.47 41.84 -1.66
C LEU A 173 -18.36 42.33 -0.72
N HIS A 174 -18.72 43.11 0.30
CA HIS A 174 -17.81 43.68 1.30
C HIS A 174 -18.04 43.02 2.65
N ASN A 175 -17.65 41.75 2.77
CA ASN A 175 -17.73 41.01 4.03
C ASN A 175 -16.40 40.38 4.42
N PRO A 176 -16.24 40.04 5.72
CA PRO A 176 -15.01 39.43 6.21
C PRO A 176 -14.59 38.14 5.50
N LEU A 177 -15.52 37.33 4.97
CA LEU A 177 -15.16 36.14 4.21
C LEU A 177 -14.40 36.51 2.93
N ILE A 178 -14.88 37.52 2.18
CA ILE A 178 -14.17 37.98 0.98
C ILE A 178 -12.80 38.56 1.33
N GLU A 179 -12.69 39.32 2.43
CA GLU A 179 -11.46 39.97 2.84
C GLU A 179 -10.34 38.96 3.18
N GLN A 180 -10.69 37.87 3.89
CA GLN A 180 -9.72 36.88 4.40
C GLN A 180 -9.22 35.85 3.37
N LEU A 181 -9.78 35.81 2.15
CA LEU A 181 -9.38 34.83 1.12
C LEU A 181 -7.90 34.93 0.74
N GLY A 182 -7.29 36.11 0.89
CA GLY A 182 -5.86 36.36 0.64
C GLY A 182 -5.39 36.12 -0.80
N SER A 183 -6.31 36.01 -1.77
CA SER A 183 -5.98 35.82 -3.19
C SER A 183 -6.82 36.75 -4.05
N LEU A 184 -6.19 37.64 -4.82
CA LEU A 184 -6.86 38.56 -5.73
C LEU A 184 -7.72 37.83 -6.78
N LEU A 185 -7.22 36.71 -7.31
CA LEU A 185 -7.97 35.89 -8.27
C LEU A 185 -9.25 35.32 -7.63
N VAL A 186 -9.13 34.66 -6.48
CA VAL A 186 -10.29 34.02 -5.82
C VAL A 186 -11.31 35.07 -5.39
N LYS A 187 -10.85 36.23 -4.89
CA LYS A 187 -11.70 37.39 -4.60
C LYS A 187 -12.43 37.86 -5.86
N GLY A 188 -11.73 38.00 -6.99
CA GLY A 188 -12.32 38.38 -8.27
C GLY A 188 -13.36 37.38 -8.78
N LEU A 189 -13.10 36.08 -8.66
CA LEU A 189 -14.05 35.02 -9.04
C LEU A 189 -15.32 35.07 -8.16
N LEU A 190 -15.16 35.24 -6.84
CA LEU A 190 -16.31 35.34 -5.95
C LEU A 190 -17.12 36.63 -6.15
N ALA A 191 -16.47 37.75 -6.42
CA ALA A 191 -17.18 39.00 -6.72
C ALA A 191 -18.10 38.87 -7.93
N GLN A 192 -17.69 38.10 -8.95
CA GLN A 192 -18.50 37.82 -10.15
C GLN A 192 -19.55 36.71 -9.93
N SER A 193 -19.36 35.88 -8.90
CA SER A 193 -20.25 34.77 -8.58
C SER A 193 -21.58 35.19 -7.98
N LEU A 194 -21.69 36.42 -7.52
CA LEU A 194 -22.86 36.96 -6.83
C LEU A 194 -23.47 38.08 -7.67
N LEU A 195 -24.73 37.96 -8.08
CA LEU A 195 -25.40 39.00 -8.89
C LEU A 195 -25.66 40.23 -8.01
N GLY A 196 -25.21 41.43 -8.41
CA GLY A 196 -25.27 42.63 -7.55
C GLY A 196 -26.69 43.03 -7.12
N ASP A 197 -27.66 42.90 -8.02
CA ASP A 197 -29.02 43.41 -7.83
C ASP A 197 -30.00 42.40 -7.20
N LYS A 198 -29.55 41.15 -7.03
CA LYS A 198 -30.36 40.03 -6.50
C LYS A 198 -29.52 39.24 -5.51
N ASP A 199 -30.08 38.77 -4.40
CA ASP A 199 -29.37 37.87 -3.45
C ASP A 199 -29.15 36.44 -4.04
N GLU A 200 -28.92 36.35 -5.35
CA GLU A 200 -28.74 35.14 -6.15
C GLU A 200 -27.27 34.91 -6.51
N ILE A 201 -26.94 33.64 -6.74
CA ILE A 201 -25.67 33.21 -7.33
C ILE A 201 -25.75 33.26 -8.86
N ASN A 202 -24.67 33.69 -9.50
CA ASN A 202 -24.52 33.70 -10.94
C ASN A 202 -24.29 32.27 -11.45
N GLY A 203 -25.20 31.73 -12.24
CA GLY A 203 -25.10 30.35 -12.77
C GLY A 203 -23.84 30.08 -13.59
N LYS A 204 -23.20 31.12 -14.14
CA LYS A 204 -21.91 31.02 -14.86
C LYS A 204 -20.75 30.67 -13.95
N ILE A 205 -20.92 30.68 -12.62
CA ILE A 205 -19.91 30.24 -11.65
C ILE A 205 -19.40 28.82 -11.95
N LEU A 206 -20.22 27.94 -12.54
CA LEU A 206 -19.78 26.59 -12.95
C LEU A 206 -18.57 26.61 -13.89
N ARG A 207 -18.39 27.68 -14.66
CA ARG A 207 -17.27 27.83 -15.60
C ARG A 207 -15.92 27.93 -14.88
N ILE A 208 -15.87 28.29 -13.60
CA ILE A 208 -14.62 28.29 -12.83
C ILE A 208 -14.03 26.88 -12.70
N ALA A 209 -14.84 25.83 -12.84
CA ALA A 209 -14.36 24.46 -12.80
C ALA A 209 -13.32 24.16 -13.91
N HIS A 210 -13.35 24.89 -15.02
CA HIS A 210 -12.34 24.80 -16.08
C HIS A 210 -10.96 25.32 -15.64
N LEU A 211 -10.89 26.07 -14.53
CA LEU A 211 -9.64 26.52 -13.94
C LEU A 211 -8.98 25.48 -13.04
N PHE A 212 -9.72 24.46 -12.59
CA PHE A 212 -9.20 23.50 -11.64
C PHE A 212 -8.27 22.51 -12.32
N ARG A 213 -7.20 22.13 -11.63
CA ARG A 213 -6.29 21.06 -12.04
C ARG A 213 -6.17 20.02 -10.94
N LEU A 214 -5.98 18.77 -11.34
CA LEU A 214 -5.67 17.70 -10.40
C LEU A 214 -4.18 17.67 -10.16
N ILE A 215 -3.78 17.45 -8.90
CA ILE A 215 -2.40 17.30 -8.52
C ILE A 215 -1.93 15.90 -8.97
N ASN A 216 -0.87 15.84 -9.78
CA ASN A 216 -0.27 14.59 -10.22
C ASN A 216 0.89 14.20 -9.30
N LEU A 217 0.74 13.10 -8.56
CA LEU A 217 1.73 12.63 -7.60
C LEU A 217 2.78 11.68 -8.20
N ASN A 218 2.61 11.25 -9.45
CA ASN A 218 3.37 10.13 -10.06
C ASN A 218 4.28 10.52 -11.24
N GLU A 219 4.24 11.77 -11.74
CA GLU A 219 4.98 12.21 -12.94
C GLU A 219 5.95 13.38 -12.67
N GLN A 220 6.81 13.69 -13.65
CA GLN A 220 7.70 14.86 -13.64
C GLN A 220 6.86 16.16 -13.77
N GLY A 221 6.31 16.63 -12.66
CA GLY A 221 5.50 17.84 -12.56
C GLY A 221 4.24 17.60 -11.72
N LEU A 222 4.07 18.38 -10.65
CA LEU A 222 2.97 18.20 -9.67
C LEU A 222 1.59 18.61 -10.20
N VAL A 223 1.51 19.35 -11.30
CA VAL A 223 0.24 19.78 -11.92
C VAL A 223 0.33 19.53 -13.42
N SER A 224 -0.55 18.68 -13.94
CA SER A 224 -0.69 18.51 -15.39
C SER A 224 -1.39 19.75 -15.97
N ASP A 225 -0.81 20.35 -17.02
CA ASP A 225 -1.36 21.52 -17.72
C ASP A 225 -1.67 22.73 -16.80
N PRO A 226 -0.65 23.35 -16.18
CA PRO A 226 -0.86 24.47 -15.26
C PRO A 226 -1.46 25.69 -15.96
N ILE A 227 -2.45 26.32 -15.32
CA ILE A 227 -2.99 27.59 -15.77
C ILE A 227 -2.14 28.74 -15.24
N ASN A 228 -1.77 29.67 -16.13
CA ASN A 228 -1.21 30.95 -15.70
C ASN A 228 -2.32 31.85 -15.14
N VAL A 229 -2.61 31.66 -13.86
CA VAL A 229 -3.66 32.40 -13.15
C VAL A 229 -3.46 33.92 -13.15
N GLN A 230 -2.22 34.40 -13.28
CA GLN A 230 -1.92 35.84 -13.32
C GLN A 230 -2.32 36.50 -14.63
N ALA A 231 -2.43 35.72 -15.71
CA ALA A 231 -2.81 36.19 -17.04
C ALA A 231 -4.31 36.10 -17.31
N LEU A 232 -5.10 35.60 -16.35
CA LEU A 232 -6.53 35.37 -16.51
C LEU A 232 -7.33 36.51 -15.88
N ASP A 233 -8.19 37.15 -16.67
CA ASP A 233 -9.19 38.08 -16.16
C ASP A 233 -10.45 37.30 -15.73
N PRO A 234 -10.81 37.28 -14.43
CA PRO A 234 -12.02 36.64 -13.95
C PRO A 234 -13.28 37.06 -14.70
N ALA A 235 -13.39 38.32 -15.14
CA ALA A 235 -14.58 38.83 -15.80
C ALA A 235 -14.88 38.10 -17.12
N LEU A 236 -13.84 37.67 -17.85
CA LEU A 236 -14.00 36.95 -19.12
C LEU A 236 -14.67 35.58 -18.95
N LEU A 237 -14.51 34.92 -17.80
CA LEU A 237 -15.20 33.66 -17.51
C LEU A 237 -16.71 33.85 -17.33
N PHE A 238 -17.15 35.04 -16.90
CA PHE A 238 -18.56 35.35 -16.65
C PHE A 238 -19.21 36.14 -17.80
N ALA A 239 -18.44 36.56 -18.81
CA ALA A 239 -18.94 37.20 -20.03
C ALA A 239 -19.85 36.26 -20.86
N GLU A 240 -20.56 36.80 -21.85
CA GLU A 240 -21.31 35.97 -22.81
C GLU A 240 -20.35 35.13 -23.66
N ASN A 241 -20.52 33.81 -23.62
CA ASN A 241 -19.67 32.87 -24.35
C ASN A 241 -20.42 31.54 -24.56
N PRO A 242 -21.21 31.43 -25.64
CA PRO A 242 -22.02 30.24 -25.92
C PRO A 242 -21.19 28.95 -26.06
N THR A 243 -19.96 29.08 -26.58
CA THR A 243 -19.02 27.96 -26.68
C THR A 243 -18.64 27.42 -25.30
N LEU A 244 -18.29 28.30 -24.36
CA LEU A 244 -17.95 27.90 -23.00
C LEU A 244 -19.17 27.36 -22.24
N ASP A 245 -20.38 27.83 -22.55
CA ASP A 245 -21.62 27.26 -22.02
C ASP A 245 -21.85 25.83 -22.49
N LEU A 246 -21.63 25.53 -23.78
CA LEU A 246 -21.71 24.18 -24.31
C LEU A 246 -20.68 23.25 -23.65
N ILE A 247 -19.42 23.71 -23.55
CA ILE A 247 -18.34 22.96 -22.90
C ILE A 247 -18.71 22.64 -21.44
N THR A 248 -19.26 23.62 -20.72
CA THR A 248 -19.68 23.46 -19.32
C THR A 248 -20.90 22.54 -19.18
N HIS A 249 -21.91 22.71 -20.04
CA HIS A 249 -23.14 21.93 -20.05
C HIS A 249 -22.87 20.43 -20.25
N TYR A 250 -21.97 20.09 -21.19
CA TYR A 250 -21.59 18.71 -21.48
C TYR A 250 -20.43 18.19 -20.59
N ASN A 251 -19.97 18.98 -19.62
CA ASN A 251 -18.87 18.66 -18.71
C ASN A 251 -17.60 18.20 -19.47
N LEU A 252 -17.21 18.98 -20.48
CA LEU A 252 -16.06 18.69 -21.33
C LEU A 252 -14.79 19.29 -20.72
N ARG A 253 -13.73 18.49 -20.67
CA ARG A 253 -12.40 18.96 -20.22
C ARG A 253 -11.69 19.68 -21.36
N ILE A 254 -11.10 20.83 -21.04
CA ILE A 254 -10.26 21.60 -21.95
C ILE A 254 -8.94 21.96 -21.26
N SER A 255 -7.85 22.00 -22.02
CA SER A 255 -6.55 22.43 -21.49
C SER A 255 -6.50 23.94 -21.23
N ALA A 256 -5.46 24.39 -20.53
CA ALA A 256 -5.22 25.79 -20.20
C ALA A 256 -5.10 26.61 -21.49
N ARG A 257 -4.40 26.07 -22.48
CA ARG A 257 -4.26 26.69 -23.81
C ARG A 257 -5.61 26.87 -24.48
N LEU A 258 -6.44 25.82 -24.49
CA LEU A 258 -7.77 25.89 -25.10
C LEU A 258 -8.73 26.79 -24.34
N LEU A 259 -8.63 26.86 -23.01
CA LEU A 259 -9.40 27.82 -22.22
C LEU A 259 -9.02 29.26 -22.58
N VAL A 260 -7.72 29.57 -22.69
CA VAL A 260 -7.25 30.89 -23.11
C VAL A 260 -7.73 31.23 -24.52
N ASP A 261 -7.61 30.30 -25.48
CA ASP A 261 -8.17 30.47 -26.83
C ASP A 261 -9.68 30.73 -26.76
N CYS A 262 -10.43 29.90 -26.01
CA CYS A 262 -11.86 30.04 -25.82
C CYS A 262 -12.26 31.34 -25.10
N LEU A 263 -11.36 32.03 -24.39
CA LEU A 263 -11.62 33.32 -23.76
C LEU A 263 -11.19 34.50 -24.64
N ALA A 264 -10.37 34.30 -25.67
CA ALA A 264 -9.88 35.34 -26.55
C ALA A 264 -10.95 35.88 -27.52
N ASP A 265 -10.83 37.15 -27.91
CA ASP A 265 -11.75 37.82 -28.85
C ASP A 265 -11.71 37.19 -30.25
N ASN A 266 -10.53 36.73 -30.69
CA ASN A 266 -10.30 36.11 -31.99
C ASN A 266 -10.23 34.57 -31.92
N SER A 267 -10.96 33.96 -30.98
CA SER A 267 -10.88 32.51 -30.73
C SER A 267 -11.12 31.67 -31.99
N GLY A 268 -10.17 30.78 -32.28
CA GLY A 268 -10.33 29.77 -33.32
C GLY A 268 -11.25 28.65 -32.86
N LEU A 269 -11.13 28.24 -31.58
CA LEU A 269 -11.96 27.20 -31.00
C LEU A 269 -13.44 27.58 -31.00
N ARG A 270 -13.79 28.83 -30.65
CA ARG A 270 -15.18 29.32 -30.72
C ARG A 270 -15.74 29.20 -32.12
N LYS A 271 -14.99 29.65 -33.14
CA LYS A 271 -15.43 29.58 -34.54
C LYS A 271 -15.73 28.15 -34.98
N GLU A 272 -14.87 27.21 -34.61
CA GLU A 272 -15.07 25.80 -34.96
C GLU A 272 -16.28 25.22 -34.23
N ILE A 273 -16.43 25.44 -32.91
CA ILE A 273 -17.55 24.90 -32.14
C ILE A 273 -18.89 25.51 -32.58
N GLU A 274 -18.95 26.82 -32.82
CA GLU A 274 -20.16 27.52 -33.27
C GLU A 274 -20.57 27.12 -34.69
N SER A 275 -19.64 26.61 -35.51
CA SER A 275 -19.94 26.10 -36.85
C SER A 275 -20.57 24.69 -36.85
N LEU A 276 -20.55 23.99 -35.71
CA LEU A 276 -21.05 22.63 -35.60
C LEU A 276 -22.58 22.57 -35.67
N LYS A 277 -23.09 21.62 -36.44
CA LYS A 277 -24.52 21.29 -36.46
C LYS A 277 -24.83 20.25 -35.39
N LEU A 278 -25.25 20.72 -34.22
CA LEU A 278 -25.72 19.86 -33.14
C LEU A 278 -27.07 19.22 -33.51
N THR A 279 -27.33 18.06 -32.92
CA THR A 279 -28.53 17.24 -33.12
C THR A 279 -29.43 17.25 -31.89
N ASP A 280 -30.61 16.64 -31.97
CA ASP A 280 -31.50 16.49 -30.82
C ASP A 280 -31.01 15.45 -29.78
N ASN A 281 -29.90 14.74 -30.07
CA ASN A 281 -29.34 13.73 -29.18
C ASN A 281 -28.15 14.32 -28.38
N PRO A 282 -28.29 14.56 -27.06
CA PRO A 282 -27.23 15.16 -26.23
C PRO A 282 -25.93 14.34 -26.22
N ALA A 283 -26.03 13.02 -26.28
CA ALA A 283 -24.87 12.14 -26.30
C ALA A 283 -24.05 12.29 -27.60
N VAL A 284 -24.72 12.41 -28.74
CA VAL A 284 -24.09 12.69 -30.03
C VAL A 284 -23.39 14.04 -29.99
N ASN A 285 -24.04 15.06 -29.43
CA ASN A 285 -23.47 16.40 -29.32
C ASN A 285 -22.22 16.44 -28.44
N ALA A 286 -22.27 15.77 -27.27
CA ALA A 286 -21.10 15.65 -26.40
C ALA A 286 -19.91 15.00 -27.11
N CYS A 287 -20.17 13.95 -27.90
CA CYS A 287 -19.15 13.25 -28.69
C CYS A 287 -18.53 14.15 -29.76
N ILE A 288 -19.38 14.81 -30.58
CA ILE A 288 -18.93 15.75 -31.62
C ILE A 288 -18.05 16.85 -31.01
N LEU A 289 -18.48 17.43 -29.88
CA LEU A 289 -17.73 18.48 -29.19
C LEU A 289 -16.39 17.94 -28.67
N ARG A 290 -16.35 16.76 -28.04
CA ARG A 290 -15.09 16.14 -27.57
C ARG A 290 -14.09 15.91 -28.70
N LEU A 291 -14.54 15.32 -29.81
CA LEU A 291 -13.69 15.07 -30.97
C LEU A 291 -13.18 16.39 -31.57
N THR A 292 -14.05 17.39 -31.68
CA THR A 292 -13.69 18.71 -32.21
C THR A 292 -12.62 19.35 -31.33
N ILE A 293 -12.84 19.42 -30.02
CA ILE A 293 -11.89 19.98 -29.04
C ILE A 293 -10.54 19.25 -29.12
N HIS A 294 -10.56 17.91 -29.11
CA HIS A 294 -9.35 17.10 -29.16
C HIS A 294 -8.56 17.30 -30.46
N PHE A 295 -9.19 17.16 -31.62
CA PHE A 295 -8.49 17.32 -32.89
C PHE A 295 -8.07 18.76 -33.16
N TYR A 296 -8.82 19.74 -32.68
CA TYR A 296 -8.40 21.15 -32.71
C TYR A 296 -7.12 21.34 -31.89
N GLU A 297 -7.07 20.77 -30.69
CA GLU A 297 -5.89 20.83 -29.83
C GLU A 297 -4.63 20.26 -30.50
N GLN A 298 -4.79 19.13 -31.18
CA GLN A 298 -3.70 18.44 -31.88
C GLN A 298 -3.39 19.04 -33.26
N GLY A 299 -4.13 20.06 -33.72
CA GLY A 299 -3.95 20.63 -35.06
C GLY A 299 -4.38 19.72 -36.21
N MET A 300 -5.18 18.69 -35.92
CA MET A 300 -5.62 17.66 -36.88
C MET A 300 -7.09 17.80 -37.30
N LEU A 301 -7.82 18.82 -36.81
CA LEU A 301 -9.26 18.95 -37.04
C LEU A 301 -9.65 18.93 -38.53
N ASN A 302 -8.84 19.54 -39.40
CA ASN A 302 -9.12 19.55 -40.84
C ASN A 302 -8.96 18.17 -41.49
N GLU A 303 -7.98 17.38 -41.06
CA GLU A 303 -7.73 16.02 -41.57
C GLU A 303 -8.87 15.07 -41.18
N TYR A 304 -9.43 15.25 -39.99
CA TYR A 304 -10.50 14.40 -39.44
C TYR A 304 -11.87 15.06 -39.43
N ARG A 305 -12.08 16.10 -40.23
CA ARG A 305 -13.35 16.84 -40.28
C ARG A 305 -14.51 15.92 -40.67
N ASP A 306 -14.27 15.00 -41.61
CA ASP A 306 -15.25 13.99 -42.01
C ASP A 306 -15.59 13.08 -40.84
N LEU A 307 -14.64 12.63 -40.01
CA LEU A 307 -14.93 11.79 -38.85
C LEU A 307 -15.88 12.47 -37.86
N VAL A 308 -15.62 13.75 -37.55
CA VAL A 308 -16.46 14.57 -36.67
C VAL A 308 -17.89 14.71 -37.23
N GLN A 309 -18.04 14.65 -38.56
CA GLN A 309 -19.30 14.86 -39.28
C GLN A 309 -19.98 13.57 -39.81
N THR A 310 -19.34 12.40 -39.75
CA THR A 310 -19.77 11.14 -40.42
C THR A 310 -20.51 10.16 -39.51
N GLN A 311 -21.13 9.15 -40.15
CA GLN A 311 -21.91 8.05 -39.57
C GLN A 311 -21.16 7.10 -38.61
N LEU A 312 -19.85 7.27 -38.39
CA LEU A 312 -19.11 6.54 -37.34
C LEU A 312 -19.68 6.82 -35.95
N ILE A 313 -20.24 8.02 -35.78
CA ILE A 313 -21.09 8.38 -34.65
C ILE A 313 -22.48 7.79 -34.88
N ASP A 314 -22.61 6.47 -34.73
CA ASP A 314 -23.93 5.82 -34.76
C ASP A 314 -24.80 6.42 -33.65
N LYS A 315 -25.98 6.94 -34.02
CA LYS A 315 -26.97 7.54 -33.11
C LYS A 315 -27.38 6.61 -31.97
N THR A 316 -27.21 5.29 -32.12
CA THR A 316 -27.51 4.29 -31.09
C THR A 316 -26.37 4.07 -30.09
N ARG A 317 -25.14 4.46 -30.43
CA ARG A 317 -23.91 4.16 -29.65
C ARG A 317 -23.14 5.39 -29.16
N ALA A 318 -23.47 6.58 -29.65
CA ALA A 318 -22.78 7.82 -29.30
C ALA A 318 -22.83 8.18 -27.80
N GLY A 319 -23.73 7.58 -27.02
CA GLY A 319 -23.87 7.83 -25.57
C GLY A 319 -22.94 7.05 -24.66
N THR A 320 -22.20 6.06 -25.15
CA THR A 320 -21.50 5.09 -24.29
C THR A 320 -20.02 4.85 -24.61
N ILE A 321 -19.45 5.44 -25.68
CA ILE A 321 -18.25 4.86 -26.34
C ILE A 321 -17.11 5.88 -26.63
N TRP A 322 -17.06 7.08 -26.04
CA TRP A 322 -15.98 8.03 -26.35
C TRP A 322 -15.41 8.72 -25.11
N ASN A 323 -14.59 7.97 -24.36
CA ASN A 323 -13.63 8.55 -23.41
C ASN A 323 -12.35 9.00 -24.13
N ASP A 324 -11.48 9.71 -23.41
CA ASP A 324 -10.25 10.27 -23.97
C ASP A 324 -9.33 9.19 -24.57
N GLU A 325 -9.31 7.98 -24.01
CA GLU A 325 -8.49 6.87 -24.53
C GLU A 325 -8.99 6.38 -25.90
N GLN A 326 -10.30 6.28 -26.06
CA GLN A 326 -10.91 5.85 -27.33
C GLN A 326 -10.69 6.90 -28.42
N ILE A 327 -10.77 8.19 -28.08
CA ILE A 327 -10.51 9.30 -29.01
C ILE A 327 -9.06 9.27 -29.48
N GLN A 328 -8.10 9.16 -28.55
CA GLN A 328 -6.68 9.05 -28.86
C GLN A 328 -6.41 7.83 -29.76
N LEU A 329 -6.93 6.66 -29.39
CA LEU A 329 -6.72 5.45 -30.18
C LEU A 329 -7.33 5.57 -31.58
N ALA A 330 -8.54 6.14 -31.71
CA ALA A 330 -9.19 6.33 -33.00
C ALA A 330 -8.33 7.15 -33.97
N ALA A 331 -7.71 8.22 -33.49
CA ALA A 331 -6.77 9.02 -34.27
C ALA A 331 -5.62 8.16 -34.81
N VAL A 332 -4.98 7.37 -33.95
CA VAL A 332 -3.85 6.51 -34.35
C VAL A 332 -4.29 5.42 -35.35
N LEU A 333 -5.45 4.79 -35.12
CA LEU A 333 -5.97 3.76 -36.03
C LEU A 333 -6.26 4.33 -37.42
N MET A 334 -6.76 5.57 -37.50
CA MET A 334 -7.02 6.24 -38.78
C MET A 334 -5.75 6.69 -39.48
N GLN A 335 -4.75 7.20 -38.75
CA GLN A 335 -3.42 7.48 -39.32
C GLN A 335 -2.78 6.22 -39.92
N LYS A 336 -3.00 5.06 -39.29
CA LYS A 336 -2.60 3.74 -39.78
C LYS A 336 -3.48 3.20 -40.92
N LYS A 337 -4.49 3.97 -41.37
CA LYS A 337 -5.41 3.65 -42.46
C LYS A 337 -6.22 2.36 -42.24
N TYR A 338 -6.63 2.11 -41.00
CA TYR A 338 -7.52 0.98 -40.70
C TYR A 338 -8.92 1.22 -41.29
N PRO A 339 -9.64 0.18 -41.75
CA PRO A 339 -11.00 0.31 -42.26
C PRO A 339 -11.97 0.89 -41.20
N PRO A 340 -12.89 1.81 -41.57
CA PRO A 340 -13.83 2.42 -40.62
C PRO A 340 -14.63 1.42 -39.79
N GLU A 341 -15.08 0.31 -40.39
CA GLU A 341 -15.84 -0.74 -39.71
C GLU A 341 -15.00 -1.44 -38.63
N LEU A 342 -13.71 -1.65 -38.92
CA LEU A 342 -12.76 -2.23 -37.96
C LEU A 342 -12.46 -1.24 -36.82
N VAL A 343 -12.27 0.05 -37.15
CA VAL A 343 -12.11 1.09 -36.12
C VAL A 343 -13.32 1.11 -35.19
N GLN A 344 -14.53 1.06 -35.75
CA GLN A 344 -15.76 0.98 -34.98
C GLN A 344 -15.82 -0.28 -34.11
N GLN A 345 -15.41 -1.43 -34.63
CA GLN A 345 -15.36 -2.68 -33.87
C GLN A 345 -14.37 -2.58 -32.69
N ILE A 346 -13.14 -2.11 -32.92
CA ILE A 346 -12.10 -1.96 -31.89
C ILE A 346 -12.59 -1.04 -30.76
N LEU A 347 -13.24 0.07 -31.11
CA LEU A 347 -13.66 1.07 -30.13
C LEU A 347 -14.94 0.67 -29.39
N SER A 348 -15.70 -0.32 -29.88
CA SER A 348 -17.01 -0.69 -29.34
C SER A 348 -17.02 -1.27 -27.92
N LYS A 349 -15.90 -1.84 -27.42
CA LYS A 349 -15.81 -2.44 -26.09
C LYS A 349 -14.47 -2.13 -25.43
N LYS A 350 -14.49 -1.95 -24.10
CA LYS A 350 -13.30 -1.71 -23.27
C LYS A 350 -12.19 -2.72 -23.50
N ALA A 351 -12.53 -4.01 -23.47
CA ALA A 351 -11.55 -5.06 -23.67
C ALA A 351 -10.79 -4.94 -25.01
N TYR A 352 -11.44 -4.42 -26.05
CA TYR A 352 -10.86 -4.32 -27.38
C TYR A 352 -9.94 -3.09 -27.46
N TYR A 353 -10.45 -1.89 -27.19
CA TYR A 353 -9.63 -0.68 -27.32
C TYR A 353 -8.49 -0.65 -26.30
N ALA A 354 -8.69 -1.16 -25.07
CA ALA A 354 -7.62 -1.23 -24.08
C ALA A 354 -6.50 -2.19 -24.52
N SER A 355 -6.86 -3.35 -25.07
CA SER A 355 -5.89 -4.31 -25.59
C SER A 355 -5.15 -3.78 -26.82
N VAL A 356 -5.86 -3.12 -27.75
CA VAL A 356 -5.23 -2.56 -28.94
C VAL A 356 -4.31 -1.39 -28.59
N LYS A 357 -4.71 -0.52 -27.66
CA LYS A 357 -3.84 0.52 -27.12
C LYS A 357 -2.56 -0.09 -26.56
N GLU A 358 -2.66 -1.14 -25.76
CA GLU A 358 -1.50 -1.83 -25.19
C GLU A 358 -0.59 -2.46 -26.26
N LEU A 359 -1.18 -3.14 -27.25
CA LEU A 359 -0.46 -3.71 -28.39
C LEU A 359 0.33 -2.64 -29.16
N PHE A 360 -0.25 -1.45 -29.33
CA PHE A 360 0.44 -0.34 -29.97
C PHE A 360 1.62 0.17 -29.14
N HIS A 361 1.50 0.23 -27.81
CA HIS A 361 2.62 0.55 -26.92
C HIS A 361 3.75 -0.50 -27.01
N MET A 362 3.39 -1.76 -27.23
CA MET A 362 4.33 -2.86 -27.46
C MET A 362 4.92 -2.87 -28.90
N GLY A 363 4.48 -1.98 -29.79
CA GLY A 363 4.91 -1.93 -31.20
C GLY A 363 4.25 -2.99 -32.10
N LEU A 364 3.21 -3.67 -31.63
CA LEU A 364 2.49 -4.73 -32.35
C LEU A 364 1.27 -4.13 -33.07
N THR A 365 1.50 -3.48 -34.22
CA THR A 365 0.45 -2.74 -34.95
C THR A 365 -0.18 -3.47 -36.13
N ASP A 366 0.24 -4.69 -36.45
CA ASP A 366 -0.29 -5.44 -37.61
C ASP A 366 -1.38 -6.42 -37.19
N ILE A 367 -2.50 -5.87 -36.68
CA ILE A 367 -3.57 -6.65 -36.05
C ILE A 367 -4.92 -6.78 -36.78
N PRO A 368 -5.23 -6.10 -37.92
CA PRO A 368 -6.55 -6.18 -38.55
C PRO A 368 -7.05 -7.60 -38.84
N ALA A 369 -6.17 -8.50 -39.29
CA ALA A 369 -6.55 -9.87 -39.63
C ALA A 369 -7.07 -10.68 -38.42
N TYR A 370 -6.61 -10.38 -37.21
CA TYR A 370 -7.06 -11.09 -36.01
C TYR A 370 -8.48 -10.70 -35.60
N PHE A 371 -8.93 -9.48 -35.90
CA PHE A 371 -10.29 -9.02 -35.62
C PHE A 371 -11.35 -9.68 -36.52
N LEU A 372 -10.93 -10.28 -37.64
CA LEU A 372 -11.79 -11.11 -38.49
C LEU A 372 -12.08 -12.49 -37.90
N ASN A 373 -11.32 -12.92 -36.88
CA ASN A 373 -11.51 -14.19 -36.20
C ASN A 373 -12.30 -13.99 -34.88
N PRO A 374 -13.55 -14.49 -34.79
CA PRO A 374 -14.38 -14.32 -33.59
C PRO A 374 -13.76 -14.89 -32.31
N ASP A 375 -12.99 -15.97 -32.40
CA ASP A 375 -12.37 -16.60 -31.24
C ASP A 375 -11.22 -15.74 -30.70
N LYS A 376 -10.40 -15.16 -31.59
CA LYS A 376 -9.37 -14.17 -31.23
C LYS A 376 -9.99 -12.94 -30.55
N VAL A 377 -11.12 -12.45 -31.05
CA VAL A 377 -11.80 -11.29 -30.44
C VAL A 377 -12.33 -11.64 -29.04
N ARG A 378 -12.85 -12.85 -28.83
CA ARG A 378 -13.28 -13.33 -27.49
C ARG A 378 -12.12 -13.48 -26.52
N GLU A 379 -10.94 -13.89 -26.98
CA GLU A 379 -9.73 -13.97 -26.14
C GLU A 379 -9.39 -12.61 -25.51
N LEU A 380 -9.59 -11.49 -26.21
CA LEU A 380 -9.35 -10.15 -25.66
C LEU A 380 -10.23 -9.84 -24.45
N GLU A 381 -11.49 -10.31 -24.43
CA GLU A 381 -12.38 -10.13 -23.28
C GLU A 381 -11.93 -10.92 -22.05
N PHE A 382 -11.26 -12.05 -22.28
CA PHE A 382 -10.64 -12.82 -21.21
C PHE A 382 -9.35 -12.15 -20.71
N ILE A 383 -8.48 -11.72 -21.63
CA ILE A 383 -7.22 -11.04 -21.31
C ILE A 383 -7.46 -9.72 -20.57
N ASP A 384 -8.54 -8.98 -20.89
CA ASP A 384 -8.87 -7.72 -20.22
C ASP A 384 -9.17 -7.88 -18.73
N LYS A 385 -9.58 -9.08 -18.29
CA LYS A 385 -9.87 -9.39 -16.88
C LYS A 385 -8.61 -9.66 -16.05
N VAL A 386 -7.44 -9.76 -16.67
CA VAL A 386 -6.17 -9.99 -15.98
C VAL A 386 -5.75 -8.72 -15.24
N GLY A 387 -5.60 -8.80 -13.91
CA GLY A 387 -5.34 -7.63 -13.07
C GLY A 387 -3.91 -7.08 -13.12
N GLN A 388 -2.91 -7.92 -13.41
CA GLN A 388 -1.51 -7.49 -13.52
C GLN A 388 -1.17 -7.02 -14.95
N THR A 389 -0.63 -5.80 -15.08
CA THR A 389 -0.32 -5.17 -16.37
C THR A 389 0.67 -5.98 -17.21
N ASP A 390 1.81 -6.39 -16.64
CA ASP A 390 2.83 -7.15 -17.39
C ASP A 390 2.29 -8.51 -17.84
N LEU A 391 1.48 -9.17 -17.00
CA LEU A 391 0.86 -10.44 -17.34
C LEU A 391 -0.16 -10.28 -18.48
N LYS A 392 -0.90 -9.15 -18.50
CA LYS A 392 -1.80 -8.79 -19.60
C LYS A 392 -1.01 -8.56 -20.89
N GLN A 393 0.08 -7.79 -20.85
CA GLN A 393 0.98 -7.59 -21.99
C GLN A 393 1.52 -8.93 -22.52
N PHE A 394 1.94 -9.83 -21.63
CA PHE A 394 2.44 -11.14 -22.02
C PHE A 394 1.36 -12.01 -22.68
N CYS A 395 0.12 -11.95 -22.19
CA CYS A 395 -1.01 -12.63 -22.84
C CYS A 395 -1.32 -12.05 -24.23
N LEU A 396 -1.21 -10.72 -24.39
CA LEU A 396 -1.37 -10.03 -25.68
C LEU A 396 -0.25 -10.37 -26.66
N LEU A 397 0.97 -10.59 -26.17
CA LEU A 397 2.08 -11.08 -27.00
C LEU A 397 1.73 -12.42 -27.65
N PHE A 398 1.20 -13.38 -26.88
CA PHE A 398 0.72 -14.65 -27.41
C PHE A 398 -0.50 -14.49 -28.31
N TRP A 399 -1.35 -13.50 -28.05
CA TRP A 399 -2.50 -13.23 -28.89
C TRP A 399 -2.07 -12.85 -30.33
N VAL A 400 -1.01 -12.06 -30.48
CA VAL A 400 -0.46 -11.68 -31.81
C VAL A 400 0.45 -12.76 -32.39
N LYS A 401 1.50 -13.16 -31.66
CA LYS A 401 2.60 -13.98 -32.21
C LYS A 401 2.34 -15.48 -32.10
N GLY A 402 1.34 -15.89 -31.33
CA GLY A 402 1.10 -17.29 -31.00
C GLY A 402 -0.36 -17.70 -31.03
N GLN A 403 -0.59 -18.92 -30.55
CA GLN A 403 -1.91 -19.48 -30.32
C GLN A 403 -1.86 -20.24 -28.99
N LEU A 404 -2.73 -19.83 -28.07
CA LEU A 404 -2.93 -20.49 -26.79
C LEU A 404 -4.37 -20.93 -26.71
N SER A 405 -4.60 -22.13 -26.18
CA SER A 405 -5.95 -22.50 -25.77
C SER A 405 -6.36 -21.74 -24.50
N TYR A 406 -7.65 -21.71 -24.20
CA TYR A 406 -8.16 -21.13 -22.95
C TYR A 406 -7.51 -21.72 -21.69
N SER A 407 -7.29 -23.03 -21.64
CA SER A 407 -6.62 -23.69 -20.50
C SER A 407 -5.15 -23.32 -20.37
N GLU A 408 -4.47 -23.06 -21.49
CA GLU A 408 -3.08 -22.61 -21.50
C GLU A 408 -2.96 -21.17 -21.00
N TYR A 409 -3.89 -20.29 -21.40
CA TYR A 409 -3.98 -18.95 -20.83
C TYR A 409 -4.16 -18.98 -19.30
N GLN A 410 -5.07 -19.81 -18.79
CA GLN A 410 -5.26 -19.98 -17.34
C GLN A 410 -3.99 -20.47 -16.64
N THR A 411 -3.25 -21.38 -17.27
CA THR A 411 -2.01 -21.93 -16.72
C THR A 411 -0.92 -20.86 -16.65
N ILE A 412 -0.76 -20.06 -17.70
CA ILE A 412 0.20 -18.95 -17.74
C ILE A 412 -0.17 -17.86 -16.74
N ILE A 413 -1.46 -17.52 -16.63
CA ILE A 413 -1.92 -16.52 -15.67
C ILE A 413 -1.60 -16.97 -14.24
N LYS A 414 -1.94 -18.22 -13.90
CA LYS A 414 -1.63 -18.80 -12.60
C LYS A 414 -0.12 -18.81 -12.31
N ALA A 415 0.70 -19.11 -13.33
CA ALA A 415 2.15 -19.03 -13.21
C ALA A 415 2.63 -17.59 -12.95
N GLY A 416 2.14 -16.60 -13.70
CA GLY A 416 2.48 -15.19 -13.49
C GLY A 416 2.04 -14.65 -12.13
N GLU A 417 0.87 -15.06 -11.64
CA GLU A 417 0.39 -14.74 -10.29
C GLU A 417 1.26 -15.37 -9.20
N THR A 418 1.76 -16.59 -9.44
CA THR A 418 2.68 -17.28 -8.52
C THR A 418 4.08 -16.69 -8.57
N TYR A 419 4.50 -16.18 -9.73
CA TYR A 419 5.86 -15.70 -10.01
C TYR A 419 5.80 -14.29 -10.64
N PRO A 420 5.75 -13.22 -9.82
CA PRO A 420 5.46 -11.86 -10.31
C PRO A 420 6.44 -11.30 -11.36
N LEU A 421 7.69 -11.75 -11.35
CA LEU A 421 8.72 -11.31 -12.30
C LEU A 421 8.68 -12.06 -13.65
N LEU A 422 7.86 -13.10 -13.76
CA LEU A 422 7.81 -13.97 -14.93
C LEU A 422 7.42 -13.21 -16.20
N ALA A 423 6.34 -12.44 -16.13
CA ALA A 423 5.79 -11.76 -17.31
C ALA A 423 6.78 -10.73 -17.87
N GLU A 424 7.34 -9.88 -17.01
CA GLU A 424 8.35 -8.88 -17.40
C GLU A 424 9.58 -9.56 -18.03
N THR A 425 10.09 -10.64 -17.42
CA THR A 425 11.21 -11.43 -17.98
C THR A 425 10.90 -11.95 -19.38
N LEU A 426 9.73 -12.55 -19.57
CA LEU A 426 9.38 -13.18 -20.84
C LEU A 426 9.13 -12.15 -21.96
N ILE A 427 8.55 -10.99 -21.62
CA ILE A 427 8.41 -9.86 -22.55
C ILE A 427 9.79 -9.32 -22.95
N ALA A 428 10.72 -9.17 -22.00
CA ALA A 428 12.07 -8.72 -22.29
C ALA A 428 12.83 -9.70 -23.18
N LEU A 429 12.65 -11.01 -22.97
CA LEU A 429 13.22 -12.05 -23.81
C LEU A 429 12.64 -12.06 -25.23
N ASP A 430 11.34 -11.81 -25.40
CA ASP A 430 10.74 -11.67 -26.74
C ASP A 430 11.35 -10.48 -27.50
N LYS A 431 11.61 -9.36 -26.81
CA LYS A 431 12.20 -8.16 -27.40
C LYS A 431 13.63 -8.37 -27.93
N THR A 432 14.35 -9.39 -27.50
CA THR A 432 15.68 -9.70 -28.06
C THR A 432 15.59 -10.27 -29.47
N GLY A 433 14.44 -10.85 -29.85
CA GLY A 433 14.25 -11.55 -31.13
C GLY A 433 14.98 -12.89 -31.25
N GLU A 434 15.70 -13.32 -30.21
CA GLU A 434 16.51 -14.54 -30.21
C GLU A 434 15.70 -15.79 -29.80
N ILE A 435 14.57 -15.60 -29.12
CA ILE A 435 13.72 -16.69 -28.60
C ILE A 435 12.40 -16.72 -29.36
N SER A 436 12.01 -17.89 -29.84
CA SER A 436 10.73 -18.07 -30.53
C SER A 436 9.55 -18.08 -29.56
N ILE A 437 8.34 -17.76 -30.07
CA ILE A 437 7.11 -17.80 -29.27
C ILE A 437 6.82 -19.19 -28.67
N LYS A 438 7.24 -20.27 -29.34
CA LYS A 438 7.11 -21.65 -28.84
C LYS A 438 8.03 -21.91 -27.65
N GLU A 439 9.25 -21.38 -27.69
CA GLU A 439 10.22 -21.48 -26.59
C GLU A 439 9.79 -20.62 -25.39
N LEU A 440 9.25 -19.42 -25.63
CA LEU A 440 8.66 -18.60 -24.56
C LEU A 440 7.53 -19.32 -23.85
N LYS A 441 6.65 -20.01 -24.60
CA LYS A 441 5.59 -20.85 -24.01
C LYS A 441 6.16 -21.98 -23.17
N ALA A 442 7.15 -22.71 -23.69
CA ALA A 442 7.80 -23.79 -22.94
C ALA A 442 8.47 -23.27 -21.66
N LEU A 443 9.09 -22.08 -21.71
CA LEU A 443 9.73 -21.45 -20.57
C LEU A 443 8.70 -21.01 -19.51
N ALA A 444 7.61 -20.37 -19.92
CA ALA A 444 6.52 -19.95 -19.02
C ALA A 444 5.94 -21.12 -18.20
N LEU A 445 5.94 -22.34 -18.77
CA LEU A 445 5.37 -23.54 -18.18
C LEU A 445 6.39 -24.40 -17.41
N ASP A 446 7.66 -23.99 -17.33
CA ASP A 446 8.73 -24.70 -16.62
C ASP A 446 9.24 -23.86 -15.43
N PRO A 447 8.70 -24.06 -14.20
CA PRO A 447 9.09 -23.32 -13.00
C PRO A 447 10.58 -23.24 -12.74
N GLN A 448 11.29 -24.34 -12.95
CA GLN A 448 12.73 -24.38 -12.71
C GLN A 448 13.43 -23.42 -13.68
N LYS A 449 13.15 -23.52 -14.97
CA LYS A 449 13.84 -22.70 -15.98
C LYS A 449 13.45 -21.23 -15.92
N HIS A 450 12.17 -20.91 -15.78
CA HIS A 450 11.80 -19.50 -15.78
C HIS A 450 12.24 -18.78 -14.52
N LEU A 451 12.20 -19.40 -13.34
CA LEU A 451 12.74 -18.77 -12.12
C LEU A 451 14.23 -18.45 -12.28
N GLN A 452 15.01 -19.38 -12.85
CA GLN A 452 16.42 -19.14 -13.15
C GLN A 452 16.59 -17.95 -14.10
N GLN A 453 15.80 -17.88 -15.18
CA GLN A 453 15.89 -16.78 -16.14
C GLN A 453 15.43 -15.45 -15.53
N SER A 454 14.35 -15.43 -14.76
CA SER A 454 13.88 -14.22 -14.08
C SER A 454 14.92 -13.71 -13.09
N ILE A 455 15.53 -14.59 -12.30
CA ILE A 455 16.59 -14.19 -11.37
C ILE A 455 17.78 -13.58 -12.12
N ILE A 456 18.20 -14.19 -13.24
CA ILE A 456 19.31 -13.68 -14.05
C ILE A 456 18.95 -12.35 -14.71
N HIS A 457 17.76 -12.24 -15.27
CA HIS A 457 17.32 -11.04 -15.98
C HIS A 457 17.24 -9.83 -15.04
N HIS A 458 16.64 -10.00 -13.86
CA HIS A 458 16.41 -8.88 -12.94
C HIS A 458 17.56 -8.60 -11.97
N PHE A 459 18.47 -9.56 -11.74
CA PHE A 459 19.51 -9.45 -10.71
C PHE A 459 20.91 -9.93 -11.15
N GLY A 460 21.05 -10.53 -12.34
CA GLY A 460 22.32 -11.14 -12.78
C GLY A 460 23.43 -10.14 -13.05
N ASN A 461 23.13 -9.08 -13.81
CA ASN A 461 24.13 -8.08 -14.23
C ASN A 461 24.68 -7.26 -13.06
N ASP A 462 23.81 -6.90 -12.11
CA ASP A 462 24.17 -5.98 -11.03
C ASP A 462 24.84 -6.68 -9.85
N TYR A 463 24.66 -8.00 -9.71
CA TYR A 463 25.01 -8.72 -8.48
C TYR A 463 25.78 -10.04 -8.69
N SER A 464 26.34 -10.27 -9.88
CA SER A 464 27.19 -11.45 -10.19
C SER A 464 26.51 -12.81 -9.96
N VAL A 465 25.17 -12.87 -9.98
CA VAL A 465 24.40 -14.10 -9.85
C VAL A 465 24.47 -14.87 -11.17
N ASN A 466 24.99 -16.10 -11.13
CA ASN A 466 25.22 -16.90 -12.35
C ASN A 466 24.39 -18.19 -12.39
N ARG A 467 24.20 -18.71 -13.62
CA ARG A 467 23.44 -19.94 -13.89
C ARG A 467 23.95 -21.16 -13.14
N ILE A 468 25.27 -21.28 -12.96
CA ILE A 468 25.89 -22.46 -12.32
C ILE A 468 25.43 -22.58 -10.87
N THR A 469 25.35 -21.46 -10.15
CA THR A 469 24.86 -21.43 -8.77
C THR A 469 23.36 -21.76 -8.72
N LEU A 470 22.55 -21.16 -9.60
CA LEU A 470 21.10 -21.37 -9.62
C LEU A 470 20.68 -22.80 -10.02
N ASN A 471 21.50 -23.49 -10.80
CA ASN A 471 21.23 -24.88 -11.21
C ASN A 471 21.28 -25.89 -10.06
N LYS A 472 21.86 -25.52 -8.92
CA LYS A 472 21.93 -26.37 -7.73
C LYS A 472 20.70 -26.25 -6.83
N LEU A 473 19.88 -25.20 -7.03
CA LEU A 473 18.74 -24.91 -6.19
C LEU A 473 17.49 -25.61 -6.72
N SER A 474 16.68 -26.13 -5.80
CA SER A 474 15.34 -26.65 -6.10
C SER A 474 14.35 -25.53 -6.46
N VAL A 475 13.21 -25.86 -7.06
CA VAL A 475 12.14 -24.88 -7.38
C VAL A 475 11.74 -24.08 -6.14
N SER A 476 11.56 -24.74 -4.98
CA SER A 476 11.17 -24.06 -3.74
C SER A 476 12.24 -23.10 -3.23
N GLU A 477 13.52 -23.44 -3.39
CA GLU A 477 14.64 -22.56 -3.05
C GLU A 477 14.77 -21.40 -4.03
N LEU A 478 14.55 -21.63 -5.32
CA LEU A 478 14.53 -20.57 -6.34
C LEU A 478 13.39 -19.58 -6.09
N THR A 479 12.20 -20.05 -5.73
CA THR A 479 11.08 -19.18 -5.34
C THR A 479 11.47 -18.28 -4.17
N ARG A 480 12.01 -18.88 -3.10
CA ARG A 480 12.45 -18.13 -1.90
C ARG A 480 13.61 -17.18 -2.22
N LEU A 481 14.52 -17.57 -3.11
CA LEU A 481 15.60 -16.72 -3.57
C LEU A 481 15.07 -15.50 -4.31
N ASN A 482 14.11 -15.70 -5.22
CA ASN A 482 13.48 -14.64 -5.97
C ASN A 482 12.79 -13.63 -5.03
N GLU A 483 12.00 -14.12 -4.07
CA GLU A 483 11.39 -13.28 -3.03
C GLU A 483 12.43 -12.55 -2.18
N ALA A 484 13.50 -13.23 -1.77
CA ALA A 484 14.59 -12.62 -1.02
C ALA A 484 15.29 -11.50 -1.80
N PHE A 485 15.51 -11.69 -3.10
CA PHE A 485 16.14 -10.70 -3.96
C PHE A 485 15.28 -9.45 -4.16
N VAL A 486 13.95 -9.61 -4.24
CA VAL A 486 13.02 -8.47 -4.24
C VAL A 486 13.19 -7.64 -2.96
N ILE A 487 13.28 -8.28 -1.79
CA ILE A 487 13.49 -7.58 -0.51
C ILE A 487 14.85 -6.89 -0.46
N LEU A 488 15.91 -7.54 -0.95
CA LEU A 488 17.23 -6.93 -1.02
C LEU A 488 17.26 -5.73 -1.96
N LYS A 489 16.59 -5.80 -3.12
CA LYS A 489 16.53 -4.69 -4.09
C LYS A 489 15.78 -3.47 -3.58
N GLN A 490 14.80 -3.67 -2.68
CA GLN A 490 14.05 -2.58 -2.05
C GLN A 490 14.87 -1.79 -1.01
N LYS A 491 15.97 -2.34 -0.50
CA LYS A 491 16.77 -1.68 0.52
C LYS A 491 17.66 -0.59 -0.08
N THR A 492 17.67 0.57 0.59
CA THR A 492 18.33 1.80 0.10
C THR A 492 19.84 1.64 -0.15
N THR A 493 20.50 0.79 0.63
CA THR A 493 21.93 0.50 0.52
C THR A 493 22.19 -1.00 0.71
N VAL A 494 22.40 -1.73 -0.40
CA VAL A 494 22.80 -3.14 -0.38
C VAL A 494 24.07 -3.34 -1.18
N GLY A 495 25.07 -3.96 -0.55
CA GLY A 495 26.25 -4.44 -1.25
C GLY A 495 25.96 -5.72 -2.04
N PRO A 496 26.62 -5.97 -3.18
CA PRO A 496 26.43 -7.18 -4.00
C PRO A 496 26.60 -8.50 -3.24
N GLU A 497 27.36 -8.48 -2.14
CA GLU A 497 27.64 -9.63 -1.30
C GLU A 497 26.38 -10.31 -0.73
N ALA A 498 25.34 -9.54 -0.37
CA ALA A 498 24.12 -10.12 0.20
C ALA A 498 23.36 -10.98 -0.83
N PHE A 499 23.36 -10.57 -2.10
CA PHE A 499 22.76 -11.33 -3.20
C PHE A 499 23.56 -12.60 -3.48
N ASP A 500 24.89 -12.51 -3.54
CA ASP A 500 25.75 -13.66 -3.75
C ASP A 500 25.59 -14.70 -2.63
N VAL A 501 25.64 -14.29 -1.35
CA VAL A 501 25.47 -15.21 -0.22
C VAL A 501 24.09 -15.86 -0.26
N ALA A 502 23.02 -15.10 -0.55
CA ALA A 502 21.68 -15.65 -0.65
C ALA A 502 21.53 -16.63 -1.83
N ALA A 503 22.31 -16.50 -2.91
CA ALA A 503 22.28 -17.44 -4.04
C ALA A 503 23.01 -18.76 -3.76
N ARG A 504 24.02 -18.79 -2.88
CA ARG A 504 24.84 -19.98 -2.61
C ARG A 504 24.00 -21.16 -2.08
N ASP A 505 24.28 -22.36 -2.56
CA ASP A 505 23.75 -23.60 -2.00
C ASP A 505 24.56 -24.02 -0.76
N ASN A 506 24.37 -23.29 0.34
CA ASN A 506 24.97 -23.59 1.64
C ASN A 506 24.02 -23.17 2.79
N GLU A 507 24.38 -23.47 4.03
CA GLU A 507 23.56 -23.18 5.21
C GLU A 507 23.21 -21.69 5.35
N GLN A 508 24.17 -20.80 5.09
CA GLN A 508 23.97 -19.35 5.18
C GLN A 508 22.96 -18.85 4.12
N GLY A 509 23.12 -19.27 2.87
CA GLY A 509 22.22 -18.92 1.78
C GLY A 509 20.81 -19.43 2.05
N LYS A 510 20.68 -20.69 2.53
CA LYS A 510 19.40 -21.26 2.94
C LYS A 510 18.70 -20.42 4.02
N LEU A 511 19.42 -19.93 5.04
CA LEU A 511 18.84 -19.05 6.05
C LEU A 511 18.40 -17.71 5.48
N LEU A 512 19.21 -17.07 4.63
CA LEU A 512 18.81 -15.80 4.02
C LEU A 512 17.54 -15.95 3.18
N ARG A 513 17.46 -17.00 2.34
CA ARG A 513 16.27 -17.35 1.55
C ARG A 513 15.04 -17.62 2.43
N LEU A 514 15.23 -18.16 3.63
CA LEU A 514 14.14 -18.47 4.56
C LEU A 514 13.62 -17.23 5.33
N PHE A 515 14.51 -16.31 5.70
CA PHE A 515 14.16 -15.17 6.55
C PHE A 515 13.73 -13.92 5.76
N LEU A 516 14.44 -13.57 4.69
CA LEU A 516 14.25 -12.32 3.97
C LEU A 516 12.81 -12.11 3.46
N PRO A 517 12.13 -13.11 2.85
CA PRO A 517 10.76 -12.93 2.36
C PRO A 517 9.77 -12.47 3.44
N SER A 518 9.98 -12.89 4.70
CA SER A 518 9.10 -12.51 5.82
C SER A 518 9.15 -11.02 6.17
N PHE A 519 10.15 -10.28 5.70
CA PHE A 519 10.25 -8.84 5.95
C PHE A 519 9.31 -8.01 5.08
N ASN A 520 8.70 -8.60 4.04
CA ASN A 520 7.72 -7.89 3.22
C ASN A 520 6.50 -7.43 4.04
N THR A 521 6.17 -8.13 5.13
CA THR A 521 5.03 -7.78 6.00
C THR A 521 5.31 -6.58 6.92
N ILE A 522 6.53 -6.03 6.91
CA ILE A 522 6.93 -4.89 7.73
C ILE A 522 6.76 -3.62 6.90
N TYR A 523 5.77 -2.80 7.27
CA TYR A 523 5.39 -1.61 6.50
C TYR A 523 6.48 -0.53 6.46
N LYS A 524 7.18 -0.29 7.58
CA LYS A 524 8.18 0.78 7.68
C LYS A 524 9.52 0.38 7.04
N GLN A 525 9.88 1.03 5.92
CA GLN A 525 11.12 0.74 5.18
C GLN A 525 12.38 0.79 6.06
N ALA A 526 12.53 1.81 6.91
CA ALA A 526 13.70 1.92 7.80
C ALA A 526 13.86 0.73 8.76
N TYR A 527 12.75 0.10 9.17
CA TYR A 527 12.79 -1.12 9.98
C TYR A 527 13.20 -2.32 9.14
N ARG A 528 12.67 -2.45 7.91
CA ARG A 528 13.10 -3.49 6.96
C ARG A 528 14.60 -3.44 6.74
N ASP A 529 15.13 -2.26 6.40
CA ASP A 529 16.56 -2.06 6.13
C ASP A 529 17.43 -2.49 7.33
N SER A 530 17.03 -2.04 8.53
CA SER A 530 17.73 -2.39 9.78
C SER A 530 17.69 -3.90 10.07
N LEU A 531 16.56 -4.56 9.84
CA LEU A 531 16.40 -5.99 10.09
C LEU A 531 17.16 -6.85 9.07
N VAL A 532 17.28 -6.41 7.82
CA VAL A 532 18.16 -7.04 6.82
C VAL A 532 19.61 -7.00 7.29
N ASP A 533 20.08 -5.85 7.79
CA ASP A 533 21.47 -5.71 8.29
C ASP A 533 21.73 -6.56 9.53
N LEU A 534 20.76 -6.65 10.43
CA LEU A 534 20.82 -7.51 11.62
C LEU A 534 20.81 -8.99 11.24
N LEU A 535 19.96 -9.40 10.29
CA LEU A 535 19.93 -10.76 9.78
C LEU A 535 21.29 -11.16 9.19
N TYR A 536 21.86 -10.29 8.35
CA TYR A 536 23.17 -10.54 7.74
C TYR A 536 24.28 -10.64 8.81
N GLU A 537 24.29 -9.74 9.78
CA GLU A 537 25.22 -9.77 10.91
C GLU A 537 25.10 -11.07 11.71
N GLY A 538 23.87 -11.51 12.02
CA GLY A 538 23.61 -12.74 12.76
C GLY A 538 24.02 -14.00 11.99
N ILE A 539 23.83 -14.01 10.67
CA ILE A 539 24.22 -15.14 9.82
C ILE A 539 25.73 -15.20 9.60
N GLN A 540 26.39 -14.07 9.36
CA GLN A 540 27.83 -14.05 9.08
C GLN A 540 28.70 -14.11 10.33
N LYS A 541 28.41 -13.30 11.34
CA LYS A 541 29.28 -13.11 12.53
C LYS A 541 28.74 -13.76 13.80
N GLY A 542 27.49 -14.22 13.78
CA GLY A 542 26.90 -14.98 14.89
C GLY A 542 26.24 -14.12 15.98
N PRO A 543 25.76 -14.77 17.06
CA PRO A 543 24.85 -14.16 18.02
C PRO A 543 25.47 -13.03 18.85
N ILE A 544 26.76 -13.12 19.18
CA ILE A 544 27.44 -12.09 20.00
C ILE A 544 27.48 -10.74 19.25
N SER A 545 27.81 -10.77 17.96
CA SER A 545 27.84 -9.54 17.14
C SER A 545 26.45 -8.96 16.94
N LEU A 546 25.46 -9.86 16.75
CA LEU A 546 24.06 -9.48 16.65
C LEU A 546 23.57 -8.78 17.93
N ASP A 547 23.86 -9.34 19.11
CA ASP A 547 23.46 -8.79 20.41
C ASP A 547 23.99 -7.38 20.62
N LYS A 548 25.26 -7.17 20.24
CA LYS A 548 25.89 -5.85 20.29
C LYS A 548 25.17 -4.83 19.40
N LYS A 549 24.80 -5.19 18.17
CA LYS A 549 24.06 -4.29 17.28
C LYS A 549 22.64 -4.01 17.78
N ILE A 550 21.95 -5.02 18.33
CA ILE A 550 20.59 -4.82 18.85
C ILE A 550 20.60 -3.86 20.04
N ALA A 551 21.61 -3.96 20.92
CA ALA A 551 21.78 -3.05 22.05
C ALA A 551 22.03 -1.57 21.64
N GLN A 552 22.46 -1.32 20.41
CA GLN A 552 22.72 0.03 19.88
C GLN A 552 21.49 0.69 19.24
N LEU A 553 20.39 -0.04 19.07
CA LEU A 553 19.17 0.51 18.49
C LEU A 553 18.51 1.49 19.47
N SER A 554 18.07 2.65 19.00
CA SER A 554 17.37 3.65 19.82
C SER A 554 15.85 3.40 19.90
N ASP A 555 15.26 2.80 18.86
CA ASP A 555 13.83 2.58 18.74
C ASP A 555 13.39 1.28 19.45
N LYS A 556 12.52 1.41 20.47
CA LYS A 556 12.02 0.27 21.27
C LYS A 556 11.21 -0.74 20.46
N ARG A 557 10.43 -0.31 19.45
CA ARG A 557 9.64 -1.23 18.62
C ARG A 557 10.56 -2.03 17.71
N LEU A 558 11.55 -1.37 17.09
CA LEU A 558 12.56 -2.05 16.29
C LEU A 558 13.39 -3.04 17.12
N GLN A 559 13.74 -2.69 18.36
CA GLN A 559 14.40 -3.62 19.29
C GLN A 559 13.59 -4.90 19.54
N LEU A 560 12.27 -4.80 19.69
CA LEU A 560 11.40 -5.97 19.86
C LEU A 560 11.43 -6.88 18.61
N PHE A 561 11.30 -6.30 17.41
CA PHE A 561 11.42 -7.06 16.16
C PHE A 561 12.80 -7.70 16.02
N ALA A 562 13.86 -6.98 16.40
CA ALA A 562 15.23 -7.46 16.35
C ALA A 562 15.48 -8.62 17.34
N MET A 563 14.92 -8.55 18.55
CA MET A 563 15.00 -9.62 19.55
C MET A 563 14.27 -10.89 19.10
N ASP A 564 13.09 -10.74 18.51
CA ASP A 564 12.38 -11.88 17.90
C ASP A 564 13.19 -12.50 16.75
N LEU A 565 13.70 -11.68 15.83
CA LEU A 565 14.57 -12.11 14.74
C LEU A 565 15.80 -12.87 15.27
N ARG A 566 16.46 -12.33 16.29
CA ARG A 566 17.63 -12.94 16.93
C ARG A 566 17.32 -14.35 17.43
N ASN A 567 16.22 -14.53 18.17
CA ASN A 567 15.84 -15.83 18.69
C ASN A 567 15.56 -16.84 17.56
N ARG A 568 14.87 -16.40 16.51
CA ARG A 568 14.61 -17.23 15.33
C ARG A 568 15.90 -17.64 14.61
N VAL A 569 16.82 -16.70 14.39
CA VAL A 569 18.11 -16.98 13.72
C VAL A 569 18.96 -17.97 14.53
N ILE A 570 19.04 -17.80 15.86
CA ILE A 570 19.80 -18.71 16.74
C ILE A 570 19.22 -20.13 16.67
N CYS A 571 17.90 -20.26 16.80
CA CYS A 571 17.24 -21.56 16.77
C CYS A 571 17.42 -22.24 15.40
N ALA A 572 17.19 -21.53 14.30
CA ALA A 572 17.33 -22.08 12.95
C ALA A 572 18.77 -22.52 12.65
N LYS A 573 19.76 -21.70 13.04
CA LYS A 573 21.19 -22.08 12.94
C LYS A 573 21.51 -23.33 13.74
N GLN A 574 20.95 -23.46 14.93
CA GLN A 574 21.18 -24.64 15.76
C GLN A 574 20.60 -25.91 15.13
N MET A 575 19.41 -25.82 14.52
CA MET A 575 18.82 -26.94 13.78
C MET A 575 19.71 -27.37 12.60
N GLN A 576 20.25 -26.40 11.83
CA GLN A 576 21.18 -26.68 10.73
C GLN A 576 22.48 -27.33 11.22
N LYS A 577 23.10 -26.79 12.29
CA LYS A 577 24.32 -27.33 12.89
C LYS A 577 24.17 -28.78 13.37
N LEU A 578 22.97 -29.16 13.78
CA LEU A 578 22.63 -30.53 14.19
C LEU A 578 22.20 -31.43 13.02
N HIS A 579 22.21 -30.92 11.79
CA HIS A 579 21.75 -31.59 10.57
C HIS A 579 20.34 -32.16 10.70
N LEU A 580 19.45 -31.41 11.34
CA LEU A 580 18.02 -31.74 11.40
C LEU A 580 17.34 -31.38 10.07
N ASN A 581 16.18 -31.98 9.81
CA ASN A 581 15.47 -31.81 8.54
C ASN A 581 15.01 -30.35 8.29
N ASP A 582 14.73 -30.02 7.03
CA ASP A 582 14.36 -28.67 6.63
C ASP A 582 13.01 -28.19 7.21
N GLU A 583 12.13 -29.10 7.60
CA GLU A 583 10.87 -28.76 8.27
C GLU A 583 11.12 -28.17 9.66
N LEU A 584 12.02 -28.77 10.46
CA LEU A 584 12.41 -28.24 11.76
C LEU A 584 13.11 -26.88 11.64
N VAL A 585 14.00 -26.72 10.65
CA VAL A 585 14.66 -25.43 10.38
C VAL A 585 13.63 -24.36 10.02
N THR A 586 12.68 -24.69 9.15
CA THR A 586 11.61 -23.79 8.72
C THR A 586 10.69 -23.41 9.89
N LEU A 587 10.31 -24.36 10.75
CA LEU A 587 9.51 -24.08 11.94
C LEU A 587 10.25 -23.14 12.90
N ALA A 588 11.54 -23.40 13.16
CA ALA A 588 12.35 -22.54 14.01
C ALA A 588 12.46 -21.10 13.49
N ALA A 589 12.53 -20.91 12.17
CA ALA A 589 12.63 -19.60 11.52
C ALA A 589 11.30 -18.83 11.38
N SER A 590 10.16 -19.51 11.53
CA SER A 590 8.83 -18.93 11.27
C SER A 590 8.39 -17.89 12.31
N ALA A 591 7.91 -16.72 11.86
CA ALA A 591 7.47 -15.64 12.74
C ALA A 591 6.01 -15.79 13.24
N GLN A 592 5.13 -16.44 12.48
CA GLN A 592 3.68 -16.21 12.58
C GLN A 592 2.87 -17.27 13.35
N SER A 593 3.50 -18.32 13.88
CA SER A 593 2.78 -19.41 14.55
C SER A 593 3.11 -19.52 16.05
N ASN A 594 2.09 -19.82 16.86
CA ASN A 594 2.27 -20.06 18.30
C ASN A 594 3.07 -21.33 18.57
N GLU A 595 2.91 -22.34 17.71
CA GLU A 595 3.71 -23.57 17.72
C GLU A 595 5.19 -23.26 17.48
N ALA A 596 5.50 -22.39 16.51
CA ALA A 596 6.86 -21.96 16.22
C ALA A 596 7.49 -21.22 17.42
N LYS A 597 6.71 -20.39 18.12
CA LYS A 597 7.16 -19.71 19.35
C LYS A 597 7.47 -20.72 20.46
N ARG A 598 6.54 -21.64 20.76
CA ARG A 598 6.76 -22.71 21.75
C ARG A 598 7.95 -23.59 21.41
N PHE A 599 8.08 -23.95 20.13
CA PHE A 599 9.20 -24.75 19.64
C PHE A 599 10.54 -24.04 19.92
N ARG A 600 10.62 -22.74 19.63
CA ARG A 600 11.81 -21.93 19.96
C ARG A 600 12.07 -21.83 21.46
N GLU A 601 11.03 -21.64 22.28
CA GLU A 601 11.17 -21.59 23.73
C GLU A 601 11.81 -22.89 24.26
N ILE A 602 11.35 -24.04 23.77
CA ILE A 602 11.94 -25.34 24.12
C ILE A 602 13.40 -25.41 23.67
N ILE A 603 13.71 -25.00 22.42
CA ILE A 603 15.09 -24.98 21.91
C ILE A 603 16.00 -24.13 22.81
N LEU A 604 15.58 -22.91 23.13
CA LEU A 604 16.35 -21.98 23.95
C LEU A 604 16.58 -22.51 25.37
N LYS A 605 15.57 -23.12 26.00
CA LYS A 605 15.71 -23.75 27.33
C LYS A 605 16.70 -24.92 27.32
N VAL A 606 16.60 -25.79 26.31
CA VAL A 606 17.53 -26.92 26.15
C VAL A 606 18.96 -26.42 25.96
N GLU A 607 19.17 -25.40 25.11
CA GLU A 607 20.50 -24.84 24.89
C GLU A 607 21.06 -24.15 26.14
N GLU A 608 20.23 -23.43 26.89
CA GLU A 608 20.64 -22.80 28.15
C GLU A 608 21.07 -23.84 29.20
N ALA A 609 20.27 -24.89 29.40
CA ALA A 609 20.59 -25.96 30.34
C ALA A 609 21.87 -26.70 29.95
N CYS A 610 22.01 -27.07 28.67
CA CYS A 610 23.22 -27.73 28.16
C CYS A 610 24.46 -26.83 28.32
N LYS A 611 24.33 -25.52 28.09
CA LYS A 611 25.42 -24.55 28.31
C LYS A 611 25.84 -24.50 29.78
N LYS A 612 24.89 -24.42 30.72
CA LYS A 612 25.19 -24.42 32.17
C LYS A 612 25.90 -25.71 32.59
N ILE A 613 25.44 -26.86 32.09
CA ILE A 613 26.05 -28.16 32.39
C ILE A 613 27.48 -28.23 31.82
N ASN A 614 27.69 -27.83 30.57
CA ASN A 614 29.03 -27.74 29.98
C ASN A 614 29.98 -26.89 30.85
N THR A 615 29.56 -25.68 31.23
CA THR A 615 30.37 -24.80 32.07
C THR A 615 30.72 -25.44 33.42
N ARG A 616 29.79 -26.17 34.05
CA ARG A 616 30.05 -26.88 35.31
C ARG A 616 31.00 -28.07 35.11
N LEU A 617 30.82 -28.87 34.06
CA LEU A 617 31.66 -30.03 33.76
C LEU A 617 33.09 -29.63 33.34
N ASP A 618 33.26 -28.47 32.71
CA ASP A 618 34.58 -27.93 32.36
C ASP A 618 35.42 -27.59 33.60
N VAL A 619 34.77 -27.19 34.70
CA VAL A 619 35.44 -26.84 35.96
C VAL A 619 35.55 -28.04 36.91
N ASN A 620 34.47 -28.80 37.07
CA ASN A 620 34.31 -29.72 38.20
C ASN A 620 34.38 -31.21 37.85
N ALA A 621 34.30 -31.59 36.57
CA ALA A 621 34.23 -33.00 36.17
C ALA A 621 35.59 -33.58 35.73
N ASN A 622 35.75 -34.89 35.93
CA ASN A 622 36.91 -35.62 35.40
C ASN A 622 36.83 -35.76 33.86
N GLU A 623 37.98 -36.05 33.23
CA GLU A 623 38.08 -36.11 31.77
C GLU A 623 37.14 -37.16 31.15
N LYS A 624 36.95 -38.30 31.81
CA LYS A 624 36.06 -39.38 31.34
C LYS A 624 34.61 -38.91 31.28
N GLN A 625 34.14 -38.24 32.32
CA GLN A 625 32.78 -37.71 32.42
C GLN A 625 32.55 -36.59 31.40
N ARG A 626 33.54 -35.70 31.23
CA ARG A 626 33.50 -34.63 30.22
C ARG A 626 33.37 -35.20 28.80
N LYS A 627 34.19 -36.20 28.44
CA LYS A 627 34.11 -36.88 27.14
C LYS A 627 32.78 -37.62 26.96
N ALA A 628 32.28 -38.28 27.99
CA ALA A 628 30.98 -38.96 27.94
C ALA A 628 29.84 -37.98 27.65
N TRP A 629 29.82 -36.83 28.34
CA TRP A 629 28.84 -35.76 28.09
C TRP A 629 28.95 -35.21 26.67
N GLN A 630 30.15 -34.83 26.22
CA GLN A 630 30.39 -34.29 24.88
C GLN A 630 29.92 -35.25 23.77
N ASN A 631 30.09 -36.56 23.97
CA ASN A 631 29.64 -37.58 23.02
C ASN A 631 28.11 -37.77 23.01
N ALA A 632 27.43 -37.58 24.14
CA ALA A 632 26.00 -37.82 24.28
C ALA A 632 25.13 -36.56 24.02
N GLU A 633 25.68 -35.37 24.24
CA GLU A 633 24.94 -34.10 24.20
C GLU A 633 24.29 -33.84 22.82
N LYS A 634 24.99 -34.14 21.72
CA LYS A 634 24.46 -33.95 20.36
C LYS A 634 23.20 -34.78 20.13
N GLU A 635 23.24 -36.07 20.46
CA GLU A 635 22.11 -36.99 20.32
C GLU A 635 20.96 -36.58 21.22
N TYR A 636 21.26 -36.18 22.46
CA TYR A 636 20.26 -35.69 23.41
C TYR A 636 19.48 -34.48 22.86
N ARG A 637 20.20 -33.46 22.35
CA ARG A 637 19.57 -32.30 21.69
C ARG A 637 18.68 -32.71 20.52
N GLN A 638 19.18 -33.58 19.64
CA GLN A 638 18.42 -34.05 18.47
C GLN A 638 17.12 -34.75 18.88
N VAL A 639 17.16 -35.60 19.92
CA VAL A 639 15.97 -36.27 20.45
C VAL A 639 14.98 -35.25 21.01
N LEU A 640 15.42 -34.30 21.84
CA LEU A 640 14.52 -33.30 22.42
C LEU A 640 13.85 -32.40 21.37
N TYR A 641 14.58 -32.00 20.33
CA TYR A 641 14.02 -31.19 19.24
C TYR A 641 13.06 -32.00 18.37
N GLY A 642 13.37 -33.26 18.08
CA GLY A 642 12.45 -34.17 17.41
C GLY A 642 11.15 -34.37 18.19
N LEU A 643 11.24 -34.61 19.50
CA LEU A 643 10.09 -34.74 20.38
C LEU A 643 9.25 -33.47 20.44
N ALA A 644 9.91 -32.31 20.50
CA ALA A 644 9.22 -31.02 20.49
C ALA A 644 8.46 -30.79 19.19
N TYR A 645 9.07 -31.12 18.05
CA TYR A 645 8.40 -31.03 16.75
C TYR A 645 7.17 -31.95 16.67
N GLN A 646 7.33 -33.23 17.03
CA GLN A 646 6.26 -34.22 16.94
C GLN A 646 5.10 -33.89 17.88
N THR A 647 5.39 -33.56 19.14
CA THR A 647 4.35 -33.24 20.14
C THR A 647 3.57 -31.97 19.81
N LEU A 648 4.23 -30.97 19.21
CA LEU A 648 3.55 -29.74 18.79
C LEU A 648 2.69 -29.93 17.54
N LYS A 649 2.97 -30.94 16.71
CA LYS A 649 2.19 -31.28 15.52
C LYS A 649 1.06 -32.26 15.83
N ASP A 650 1.28 -33.18 16.75
CA ASP A 650 0.32 -34.17 17.22
C ASP A 650 0.22 -34.14 18.76
N PRO A 651 -0.83 -33.52 19.31
CA PRO A 651 -1.04 -33.46 20.76
C PRO A 651 -1.20 -34.84 21.44
N ASN A 652 -1.52 -35.89 20.68
CA ASN A 652 -1.67 -37.25 21.21
C ASN A 652 -0.36 -38.06 21.16
N TYR A 653 0.73 -37.46 20.70
CA TYR A 653 2.02 -38.14 20.59
C TYR A 653 2.54 -38.57 21.97
N ASN A 654 2.79 -39.87 22.14
CA ASN A 654 3.28 -40.42 23.41
C ASN A 654 4.78 -40.17 23.59
N TYR A 655 5.15 -38.94 23.98
CA TYR A 655 6.54 -38.51 24.16
C TYR A 655 7.19 -39.03 25.45
N GLY A 656 6.40 -39.47 26.45
CA GLY A 656 6.86 -39.77 27.81
C GLY A 656 8.03 -40.76 27.89
N PRO A 657 7.88 -41.99 27.33
CA PRO A 657 8.93 -43.01 27.40
C PRO A 657 10.24 -42.62 26.70
N ILE A 658 10.14 -41.86 25.61
CA ILE A 658 11.32 -41.43 24.84
C ILE A 658 12.08 -40.33 25.59
N LEU A 659 11.34 -39.38 26.17
CA LEU A 659 11.91 -38.31 26.99
C LEU A 659 12.64 -38.87 28.22
N GLU A 660 11.99 -39.78 28.97
CA GLU A 660 12.55 -40.41 30.17
C GLU A 660 13.83 -41.20 29.84
N LYS A 661 13.82 -41.97 28.74
CA LYS A 661 15.00 -42.72 28.29
C LYS A 661 16.16 -41.79 27.90
N ALA A 662 15.87 -40.72 27.15
CA ALA A 662 16.89 -39.77 26.72
C ALA A 662 17.53 -39.05 27.91
N GLN A 663 16.72 -38.69 28.91
CA GLN A 663 17.19 -38.03 30.11
C GLN A 663 17.97 -38.95 31.04
N GLN A 664 17.51 -40.20 31.24
CA GLN A 664 18.22 -41.15 32.11
C GLN A 664 19.65 -41.37 31.60
N LYS A 665 19.84 -41.51 30.28
CA LYS A 665 21.16 -41.61 29.64
C LYS A 665 22.07 -40.43 29.99
N MET A 666 21.52 -39.23 30.11
CA MET A 666 22.28 -38.03 30.47
C MET A 666 22.51 -37.93 31.99
N LEU A 667 21.53 -38.30 32.81
CA LEU A 667 21.65 -38.37 34.26
C LEU A 667 22.74 -39.35 34.70
N ASP A 668 22.85 -40.51 34.05
CA ASP A 668 23.88 -41.50 34.33
C ASP A 668 25.32 -40.94 34.14
N ILE A 669 25.46 -39.87 33.34
CA ILE A 669 26.73 -39.18 33.13
C ILE A 669 26.96 -38.10 34.18
N VAL A 670 25.96 -37.24 34.43
CA VAL A 670 26.14 -36.03 35.27
C VAL A 670 25.86 -36.25 36.75
N ASP A 671 25.14 -37.31 37.09
CA ASP A 671 24.73 -37.67 38.45
C ASP A 671 25.06 -39.15 38.74
N PRO A 672 26.35 -39.56 38.65
CA PRO A 672 26.75 -40.95 38.79
C PRO A 672 26.53 -41.45 40.23
N GLU A 673 26.18 -42.73 40.37
CA GLU A 673 25.89 -43.33 41.67
C GLU A 673 27.09 -43.23 42.64
N VAL A 674 26.83 -42.70 43.85
CA VAL A 674 27.82 -42.61 44.92
C VAL A 674 28.12 -44.01 45.45
N LYS A 675 29.30 -44.57 45.12
CA LYS A 675 29.67 -45.94 45.51
C LYS A 675 30.19 -46.08 46.94
N SER A 676 30.65 -44.99 47.57
CA SER A 676 31.23 -45.04 48.92
C SER A 676 30.17 -44.99 50.02
N TRP A 677 30.18 -45.97 50.92
CA TRP A 677 29.28 -46.02 52.08
C TRP A 677 29.46 -44.82 53.03
N LEU A 678 30.69 -44.33 53.17
CA LEU A 678 31.02 -43.17 54.01
C LEU A 678 30.41 -41.89 53.44
N GLN A 679 30.46 -41.72 52.11
CA GLN A 679 29.83 -40.57 51.45
C GLN A 679 28.31 -40.63 51.57
N LYS A 680 27.70 -41.81 51.44
CA LYS A 680 26.25 -42.00 51.68
C LYS A 680 25.86 -41.59 53.11
N ALA A 681 26.63 -42.02 54.12
CA ALA A 681 26.39 -41.65 55.51
C ALA A 681 26.50 -40.13 55.75
N LEU A 682 27.53 -39.49 55.18
CA LEU A 682 27.73 -38.04 55.28
C LEU A 682 26.59 -37.24 54.62
N ILE A 683 26.10 -37.70 53.46
CA ILE A 683 24.94 -37.08 52.78
C ILE A 683 23.70 -37.14 53.67
N VAL A 684 23.43 -38.30 54.30
CA VAL A 684 22.29 -38.45 55.23
C VAL A 684 22.43 -37.50 56.41
N VAL A 685 23.60 -37.46 57.05
CA VAL A 685 23.87 -36.56 58.19
C VAL A 685 23.70 -35.10 57.80
N ALA A 686 24.26 -34.68 56.67
CA ALA A 686 24.14 -33.29 56.17
C ALA A 686 22.69 -32.89 55.90
N ASN A 687 21.88 -33.80 55.34
CA ASN A 687 20.46 -33.56 55.12
C ASN A 687 19.66 -33.42 56.42
N VAL A 688 19.96 -34.24 57.43
CA VAL A 688 19.34 -34.13 58.76
C VAL A 688 19.68 -32.78 59.39
N PHE A 689 20.94 -32.36 59.32
CA PHE A 689 21.35 -31.05 59.83
C PHE A 689 20.67 -29.89 59.11
N ILE A 690 20.60 -29.90 57.77
CA ILE A 690 19.93 -28.83 57.01
C ILE A 690 18.45 -28.76 57.37
N TYR A 691 17.76 -29.90 57.43
CA TYR A 691 16.35 -29.94 57.79
C TYR A 691 16.12 -29.40 59.20
N ALA A 692 16.92 -29.82 60.18
CA ALA A 692 16.82 -29.37 61.56
C ALA A 692 17.15 -27.88 61.72
N LEU A 693 18.22 -27.39 61.09
CA LEU A 693 18.69 -26.00 61.21
C LEU A 693 17.79 -25.00 60.47
N THR A 694 17.14 -25.41 59.39
CA THR A 694 16.24 -24.55 58.60
C THR A 694 14.77 -24.76 58.94
N ALA A 695 14.45 -25.61 59.92
CA ALA A 695 13.10 -26.06 60.23
C ALA A 695 12.32 -26.52 58.97
N GLY A 696 13.03 -27.14 58.02
CA GLY A 696 12.49 -27.61 56.74
C GLY A 696 12.17 -26.54 55.69
N TYR A 697 12.35 -25.23 55.98
CA TYR A 697 12.04 -24.17 55.03
C TYR A 697 12.90 -24.24 53.77
N ALA A 698 14.20 -24.51 53.92
CA ALA A 698 15.12 -24.63 52.78
C ALA A 698 14.77 -25.84 51.90
N ASN A 699 14.35 -26.95 52.49
CA ASN A 699 13.92 -28.16 51.78
C ASN A 699 12.64 -27.91 50.98
N GLN A 700 11.64 -27.23 51.57
CA GLN A 700 10.41 -26.87 50.85
C GLN A 700 10.66 -25.87 49.70
N ALA A 701 11.55 -24.89 49.91
CA ALA A 701 11.94 -23.97 48.85
C ALA A 701 12.66 -24.68 47.69
N LYS A 702 13.52 -25.66 48.00
CA LYS A 702 14.18 -26.52 47.03
C LYS A 702 13.17 -27.37 46.25
N GLU A 703 12.25 -28.04 46.96
CA GLU A 703 11.22 -28.89 46.37
C GLU A 703 10.32 -28.13 45.39
N LYS A 704 9.87 -26.93 45.75
CA LYS A 704 9.07 -26.08 44.85
C LYS A 704 9.81 -25.67 43.57
N ARG A 705 11.13 -25.50 43.64
CA ARG A 705 11.93 -24.99 42.52
C ARG A 705 12.39 -26.10 41.58
N ILE A 706 12.82 -27.24 42.12
CA ILE A 706 13.49 -28.30 41.34
C ILE A 706 12.92 -29.70 41.59
N GLY A 707 11.80 -29.83 42.31
CA GLY A 707 11.12 -31.11 42.55
C GLY A 707 11.86 -32.07 43.48
N ASN A 708 12.88 -31.59 44.19
CA ASN A 708 13.72 -32.39 45.08
C ASN A 708 13.76 -31.80 46.49
N PHE A 709 13.40 -32.62 47.48
CA PHE A 709 13.36 -32.22 48.90
C PHE A 709 14.72 -32.27 49.59
N TRP A 710 15.61 -33.19 49.19
CA TRP A 710 16.87 -33.45 49.91
C TRP A 710 18.07 -32.80 49.21
N PHE A 711 18.97 -32.22 50.00
CA PHE A 711 20.24 -31.65 49.55
C PHE A 711 21.29 -32.75 49.33
N PHE A 712 22.28 -32.52 48.46
CA PHE A 712 23.41 -33.45 48.21
C PHE A 712 23.09 -34.87 47.69
N ASN A 713 21.82 -35.21 47.45
CA ASN A 713 21.44 -36.48 46.83
C ASN A 713 21.71 -36.51 45.32
N HIS A 714 21.83 -35.34 44.69
CA HIS A 714 22.07 -35.16 43.27
C HIS A 714 23.10 -34.07 43.03
N THR A 715 23.79 -34.13 41.90
CA THR A 715 24.64 -33.02 41.42
C THR A 715 23.79 -31.86 40.91
N ASP A 716 24.34 -30.63 40.96
CA ASP A 716 23.68 -29.44 40.39
C ASP A 716 23.35 -29.61 38.89
N SER A 717 24.20 -30.33 38.15
CA SER A 717 23.96 -30.67 36.75
C SER A 717 22.81 -31.67 36.58
N GLY A 718 22.66 -32.63 37.49
CA GLY A 718 21.50 -33.53 37.55
C GLY A 718 20.21 -32.79 37.89
N ASP A 719 20.25 -31.88 38.87
CA ASP A 719 19.10 -31.02 39.22
C ASP A 719 18.69 -30.11 38.04
N GLU A 720 19.64 -29.59 37.24
CA GLU A 720 19.35 -28.81 36.02
C GLU A 720 18.64 -29.64 34.94
N LEU A 721 19.04 -30.90 34.71
CA LEU A 721 18.38 -31.78 33.74
C LEU A 721 16.95 -32.12 34.14
N ARG A 722 16.71 -32.41 35.43
CA ARG A 722 15.37 -32.69 35.97
C ARG A 722 14.47 -31.46 35.89
N HIS A 723 15.01 -30.27 36.17
CA HIS A 723 14.29 -29.02 35.97
C HIS A 723 13.89 -28.82 34.50
N LEU A 724 14.83 -28.99 33.57
CA LEU A 724 14.57 -28.89 32.13
C LEU A 724 13.44 -29.84 31.68
N GLU A 725 13.43 -31.09 32.15
CA GLU A 725 12.38 -32.05 31.85
C GLU A 725 10.99 -31.52 32.28
N GLY A 726 10.88 -31.01 33.51
CA GLY A 726 9.65 -30.41 34.03
C GLY A 726 9.18 -29.24 33.17
N GLU A 727 10.11 -28.40 32.71
CA GLU A 727 9.81 -27.29 31.82
C GLU A 727 9.35 -27.75 30.43
N ILE A 728 9.98 -28.77 29.85
CA ILE A 728 9.57 -29.34 28.55
C ILE A 728 8.18 -29.97 28.66
N LYS A 729 7.93 -30.76 29.71
CA LYS A 729 6.62 -31.38 29.96
C LYS A 729 5.51 -30.35 30.12
N SER A 730 5.78 -29.20 30.75
CA SER A 730 4.78 -28.13 30.88
C SER A 730 4.47 -27.47 29.53
N GLN A 731 5.49 -27.25 28.70
CA GLN A 731 5.32 -26.67 27.36
C GLN A 731 4.55 -27.59 26.40
N PHE A 732 4.70 -28.92 26.54
CA PHE A 732 3.93 -29.91 25.78
C PHE A 732 2.44 -29.96 26.14
N ARG A 733 2.07 -29.64 27.39
CA ARG A 733 0.68 -29.67 27.86
C ARG A 733 -0.13 -28.41 27.49
N GLY A 734 0.53 -27.35 27.00
CA GLY A 734 -0.09 -26.05 26.70
C GLY A 734 -0.50 -25.25 27.95
N PRO A 735 -0.80 -23.95 27.81
CA PRO A 735 -1.42 -23.16 28.86
C PRO A 735 -2.82 -23.75 29.14
N LYS A 736 -3.10 -23.97 30.43
CA LYS A 736 -4.46 -24.26 30.89
C LYS A 736 -5.36 -23.05 30.74
#